data_AF-A0A1C2H9H2-F1
#
_entry.id   AF-A0A1C2H9H2-F1
#
_cell.length_a   1.000
_cell.length_b   1.000
_cell.length_c   1.000
_cell.angle_alpha   90.00
_cell.angle_beta   90.00
_cell.angle_gamma   90.00
#
_symmetry.space_group_name_H-M   'P 1'
#
loop_
_entity.id
_entity.type
_entity.pdbx_description
1 polymer ?
#
loop_
_entity_poly.entity_id
_entity_poly.type
_entity_poly.pdbx_seq_one_letter_code
_entity_poly.pdbx_strand_id
1 'polypeptide(L)'
;MAGQGGPQKPLIAERRYGKKQTQPKAQPAAKPKAQAARRRATKPARKGGIVMRLFRWCVGLIFGAAWRAAAVVALILGVSTYYFYAQLPDVTALLDGRTRGSVTMLDRDSKVFAWRGETFGGQITAQNVSPYLRDAIIATEDRRFYRHFGVSPRGIASAVAINLREGRGPFSGNGGSTITQQVAKLLCLGVEYDPKIWSTEAKYENDCRSGGLTRKIKEIPYALAMEAKYSKNDILTIYLNRAYLGAGARGFEAAAQRYFGISAANVNPQQAAMLAGLLKAPTRYAPTNNLERSQQRGSMVLALMREQDFITQEQWQQARDNPATLSEAAQKRAGGYFADWVMDDMPDFLSNDTTEDVVIHTTLDQRIQADAEAAMQEIFTNKVKAGSEAEAAIVVMSSDGAVRAMVGGRATKVSGAFNRATMAVRQPGSSFKPFIYAAAMDMGMTPDTIVEDTPLTINVPGSGPWSPRNYTREYRGPITLTEALTHSVNTAAVRVQEEVGRDAVRKVAEDFGFGHDLAQGPALALGVSESTLIDMTGAYAGILNGGSSVKPYGLTELRLKGDTQPLFGAGGGIGERVISEEAARELIYMMHSVVENGSGRRARLDGHEVAGKTGTTQSARDAWFIGFTGDYVTGVWMGYDDNRPLTGVTGGGLPADIWHEVMARVEKGREPVPLPMADPSEWRGQAPAYGGETYSSGDLPHGTVQPGDVKIGPAPEPAGDPIERVLRDVLGGLLGN
;
A
#
# COMPACT_ATOMS: atom_id res chain seq x y z
N MET A 1 10.83 -35.69 66.83
CA MET A 1 10.70 -36.97 66.11
C MET A 1 11.65 -36.90 64.91
N ALA A 2 12.93 -37.26 65.03
CA ALA A 2 13.51 -38.62 64.94
C ALA A 2 13.10 -39.34 63.64
N GLY A 3 13.99 -39.79 62.74
CA GLY A 3 15.36 -40.24 62.97
C GLY A 3 16.37 -39.97 61.83
N GLN A 4 17.61 -39.87 62.28
CA GLN A 4 18.88 -39.82 61.55
C GLN A 4 19.35 -41.24 61.17
N GLY A 5 20.36 -41.35 60.30
CA GLY A 5 21.30 -42.47 60.34
C GLY A 5 22.12 -42.68 59.06
N GLY A 6 23.32 -42.10 59.01
CA GLY A 6 24.39 -42.54 58.11
C GLY A 6 25.15 -43.77 58.69
N PRO A 7 26.43 -43.96 58.35
CA PRO A 7 26.91 -44.87 57.30
C PRO A 7 27.88 -45.96 57.83
N GLN A 8 28.17 -47.03 57.07
CA GLN A 8 29.48 -47.74 57.11
C GLN A 8 29.64 -48.90 56.10
N LYS A 9 30.88 -49.06 55.61
CA LYS A 9 31.42 -50.25 54.90
C LYS A 9 31.67 -51.41 55.88
N PRO A 10 31.93 -52.62 55.35
CA PRO A 10 33.12 -53.35 55.82
C PRO A 10 33.96 -54.03 54.74
N LEU A 11 35.08 -54.57 55.21
CA LEU A 11 36.29 -55.10 54.58
C LEU A 11 36.30 -56.66 54.60
N ILE A 12 37.25 -57.24 53.84
CA ILE A 12 37.99 -58.53 54.05
C ILE A 12 37.45 -59.87 53.44
N ALA A 13 38.25 -60.33 52.45
CA ALA A 13 38.99 -61.61 52.28
C ALA A 13 38.37 -62.98 51.86
N GLU A 14 39.10 -63.55 50.88
CA GLU A 14 39.63 -64.92 50.69
C GLU A 14 38.78 -66.20 50.86
N ARG A 15 38.78 -67.02 49.79
CA ARG A 15 39.10 -68.48 49.73
C ARG A 15 39.06 -68.92 48.25
N ARG A 16 40.15 -69.30 47.57
CA ARG A 16 40.97 -70.56 47.59
C ARG A 16 40.16 -71.87 47.48
N TYR A 17 40.36 -72.58 46.36
CA TYR A 17 40.66 -74.02 46.12
C TYR A 17 40.30 -74.33 44.64
N GLY A 18 41.11 -74.89 43.73
CA GLY A 18 42.46 -75.46 43.76
C GLY A 18 42.46 -76.97 43.44
N LYS A 19 42.90 -77.38 42.22
CA LYS A 19 43.67 -78.63 41.88
C LYS A 19 43.84 -78.75 40.34
N LYS A 20 45.07 -78.67 39.79
CA LYS A 20 46.12 -79.71 39.54
C LYS A 20 45.75 -80.62 38.35
N GLN A 21 46.60 -80.97 37.36
CA GLN A 21 48.06 -81.27 37.21
C GLN A 21 48.37 -81.24 35.68
N THR A 22 49.58 -81.15 35.09
CA THR A 22 50.85 -81.89 35.33
C THR A 22 52.02 -81.27 34.51
N GLN A 23 53.00 -80.65 35.19
CA GLN A 23 54.48 -80.87 35.27
C GLN A 23 55.35 -81.62 34.19
N PRO A 24 56.72 -81.59 34.24
CA PRO A 24 57.61 -80.70 33.44
C PRO A 24 58.88 -81.40 32.83
N LYS A 25 59.83 -80.64 32.24
CA LYS A 25 61.28 -81.00 32.20
C LYS A 25 62.20 -79.78 31.97
N ALA A 26 63.41 -79.84 32.51
CA ALA A 26 64.36 -78.74 32.72
C ALA A 26 65.63 -78.79 31.84
N GLN A 27 66.20 -77.59 31.62
CA GLN A 27 67.58 -77.09 31.31
C GLN A 27 68.74 -78.05 30.94
N PRO A 28 69.73 -77.55 30.15
CA PRO A 28 70.97 -76.97 30.73
C PRO A 28 71.56 -75.74 30.00
N ALA A 29 72.70 -75.25 30.49
CA ALA A 29 73.28 -73.91 30.36
C ALA A 29 74.51 -73.76 29.40
N ALA A 30 74.95 -72.50 29.24
CA ALA A 30 76.31 -71.96 29.01
C ALA A 30 76.88 -71.70 27.59
N LYS A 31 77.67 -70.59 27.53
CA LYS A 31 78.28 -69.79 26.43
C LYS A 31 79.45 -70.51 25.68
N PRO A 32 79.93 -70.06 24.47
CA PRO A 32 80.89 -68.92 24.36
C PRO A 32 80.78 -68.04 23.08
N LYS A 33 81.51 -66.92 23.14
CA LYS A 33 81.76 -65.91 22.09
C LYS A 33 82.48 -66.49 20.87
N ALA A 34 82.16 -66.00 19.67
CA ALA A 34 83.07 -65.97 18.52
C ALA A 34 82.93 -64.63 17.77
N GLN A 35 84.08 -63.98 17.55
CA GLN A 35 84.22 -62.74 16.79
C GLN A 35 83.97 -63.00 15.30
N ALA A 36 83.23 -62.11 14.63
CA ALA A 36 83.21 -62.03 13.16
C ALA A 36 83.51 -60.61 12.70
N ALA A 37 84.69 -60.49 12.12
CA ALA A 37 85.31 -59.44 11.32
C ALA A 37 84.48 -58.21 10.91
N ARG A 38 85.06 -57.04 11.21
CA ARG A 38 84.85 -55.77 10.50
C ARG A 38 84.87 -55.97 8.98
N ARG A 39 83.74 -55.77 8.32
CA ARG A 39 83.70 -55.32 6.93
C ARG A 39 83.38 -53.82 6.91
N ARG A 40 84.39 -53.01 6.55
CA ARG A 40 84.19 -51.61 6.15
C ARG A 40 83.32 -51.62 4.89
N ALA A 41 82.03 -51.31 5.02
CA ALA A 41 81.19 -50.91 3.91
C ALA A 41 81.21 -49.39 3.82
N THR A 42 81.79 -48.89 2.73
CA THR A 42 81.87 -47.50 2.33
C THR A 42 80.46 -46.90 2.20
N LYS A 43 80.21 -45.77 2.89
CA LYS A 43 78.98 -44.99 2.71
C LYS A 43 78.89 -44.53 1.25
N PRO A 44 77.80 -44.79 0.51
CA PRO A 44 77.58 -44.08 -0.73
C PRO A 44 77.28 -42.62 -0.39
N ALA A 45 78.06 -41.70 -0.94
CA ALA A 45 77.81 -40.28 -0.86
C ALA A 45 76.47 -39.97 -1.54
N ARG A 46 75.41 -39.74 -0.75
CA ARG A 46 74.14 -39.17 -1.23
C ARG A 46 74.37 -37.71 -1.66
N LYS A 47 74.88 -37.53 -2.88
CA LYS A 47 74.72 -36.26 -3.63
C LYS A 47 73.26 -36.13 -4.04
N GLY A 48 72.48 -35.47 -3.19
CA GLY A 48 71.07 -35.12 -3.43
C GLY A 48 70.46 -34.27 -2.31
N GLY A 49 71.30 -33.56 -1.54
CA GLY A 49 70.97 -33.13 -0.17
C GLY A 49 70.88 -31.63 0.08
N ILE A 50 70.80 -30.79 -0.95
CA ILE A 50 70.62 -29.33 -0.79
C ILE A 50 69.26 -28.91 -1.33
N VAL A 51 68.91 -29.27 -2.56
CA VAL A 51 67.62 -28.87 -3.19
C VAL A 51 66.40 -29.44 -2.43
N MET A 52 66.44 -30.72 -2.03
CA MET A 52 65.32 -31.32 -1.27
C MET A 52 65.26 -30.87 0.20
N ARG A 53 66.39 -30.40 0.75
CA ARG A 53 66.47 -29.77 2.07
C ARG A 53 65.95 -28.34 2.03
N LEU A 54 66.28 -27.60 0.96
CA LEU A 54 65.74 -26.27 0.67
C LEU A 54 64.22 -26.34 0.43
N PHE A 55 63.75 -27.32 -0.36
CA PHE A 55 62.32 -27.54 -0.60
C PHE A 55 61.56 -27.86 0.69
N ARG A 56 62.07 -28.79 1.53
CA ARG A 56 61.47 -29.08 2.85
C ARG A 56 61.51 -27.88 3.80
N TRP A 57 62.55 -27.06 3.73
CA TRP A 57 62.66 -25.82 4.52
C TRP A 57 61.68 -24.75 4.04
N CYS A 58 61.55 -24.54 2.72
CA CYS A 58 60.55 -23.65 2.13
C CYS A 58 59.12 -24.11 2.42
N VAL A 59 58.83 -25.41 2.29
CA VAL A 59 57.52 -25.98 2.67
C VAL A 59 57.27 -25.84 4.18
N GLY A 60 58.30 -26.05 5.03
CA GLY A 60 58.21 -25.84 6.48
C GLY A 60 58.01 -24.37 6.87
N LEU A 61 58.60 -23.43 6.15
CA LEU A 61 58.38 -21.99 6.32
C LEU A 61 56.98 -21.58 5.86
N ILE A 62 56.52 -22.07 4.71
CA ILE A 62 55.15 -21.84 4.21
C ILE A 62 54.13 -22.41 5.19
N PHE A 63 54.35 -23.63 5.71
CA PHE A 63 53.48 -24.25 6.70
C PHE A 63 53.51 -23.50 8.04
N GLY A 64 54.70 -23.08 8.51
CA GLY A 64 54.84 -22.27 9.72
C GLY A 64 54.21 -20.89 9.60
N ALA A 65 54.32 -20.24 8.44
CA ALA A 65 53.64 -18.98 8.13
C ALA A 65 52.12 -19.17 8.05
N ALA A 66 51.65 -20.23 7.40
CA ALA A 66 50.23 -20.57 7.32
C ALA A 66 49.62 -20.87 8.71
N TRP A 67 50.33 -21.61 9.57
CA TRP A 67 49.88 -21.89 10.92
C TRP A 67 49.82 -20.63 11.79
N ARG A 68 50.84 -19.76 11.71
CA ARG A 68 50.82 -18.46 12.41
C ARG A 68 49.71 -17.56 11.90
N ALA A 69 49.49 -17.50 10.59
CA ALA A 69 48.39 -16.77 9.99
C ALA A 69 47.03 -17.32 10.47
N ALA A 70 46.86 -18.64 10.49
CA ALA A 70 45.64 -19.27 10.99
C ALA A 70 45.41 -18.99 12.49
N ALA A 71 46.46 -19.01 13.30
CA ALA A 71 46.38 -18.67 14.72
C ALA A 71 46.00 -17.19 14.94
N VAL A 72 46.56 -16.27 14.15
CA VAL A 72 46.19 -14.84 14.19
C VAL A 72 44.74 -14.66 13.76
N VAL A 73 44.29 -15.31 12.68
CA VAL A 73 42.89 -15.26 12.23
C VAL A 73 41.95 -15.82 13.28
N ALA A 74 42.30 -16.95 13.92
CA ALA A 74 41.51 -17.53 15.00
C ALA A 74 41.44 -16.61 16.23
N LEU A 75 42.55 -15.94 16.58
CA LEU A 75 42.58 -14.95 17.65
C LEU A 75 41.69 -13.75 17.33
N ILE A 76 41.80 -13.18 16.12
CA ILE A 76 40.96 -12.06 15.66
C ILE A 76 39.49 -12.46 15.70
N LEU A 77 39.16 -13.66 15.20
CA LEU A 77 37.80 -14.19 15.20
C LEU A 77 37.28 -14.37 16.63
N GLY A 78 38.08 -14.94 17.52
CA GLY A 78 37.73 -15.13 18.93
C GLY A 78 37.49 -13.80 19.66
N VAL A 79 38.40 -12.84 19.52
CA VAL A 79 38.27 -11.50 20.11
C VAL A 79 37.04 -10.77 19.56
N SER A 80 36.82 -10.81 18.24
CA SER A 80 35.65 -10.19 17.60
C SER A 80 34.34 -10.85 18.05
N THR A 81 34.33 -12.17 18.18
CA THR A 81 33.17 -12.93 18.67
C THR A 81 32.85 -12.56 20.13
N TYR A 82 33.88 -12.46 20.98
CA TYR A 82 33.70 -12.04 22.36
C TYR A 82 33.20 -10.59 22.48
N TYR A 83 33.72 -9.68 21.65
CA TYR A 83 33.26 -8.29 21.58
C TYR A 83 31.76 -8.20 21.29
N PHE A 84 31.27 -8.92 20.27
CA PHE A 84 29.84 -8.95 19.98
C PHE A 84 29.04 -9.68 21.06
N TYR A 85 29.55 -10.77 21.63
CA TYR A 85 28.90 -11.50 22.72
C TYR A 85 28.61 -10.60 23.92
N ALA A 86 29.56 -9.74 24.29
CA ALA A 86 29.42 -8.82 25.40
C ALA A 86 28.37 -7.71 25.18
N GLN A 87 28.05 -7.41 23.91
CA GLN A 87 27.09 -6.35 23.53
C GLN A 87 25.69 -6.87 23.23
N LEU A 88 25.53 -8.17 22.98
CA LEU A 88 24.21 -8.73 22.71
C LEU A 88 23.28 -8.49 23.93
N PRO A 89 22.02 -8.07 23.75
CA PRO A 89 21.06 -7.88 24.85
C PRO A 89 20.47 -9.22 25.32
N ASP A 90 19.35 -9.19 26.04
CA ASP A 90 18.52 -10.39 26.28
C ASP A 90 17.71 -10.76 25.02
N VAL A 91 17.34 -12.03 24.85
CA VAL A 91 16.58 -12.51 23.68
C VAL A 91 15.25 -11.77 23.52
N THR A 92 14.57 -11.44 24.62
CA THR A 92 13.25 -10.79 24.63
C THR A 92 13.28 -9.40 24.00
N ALA A 93 14.35 -8.64 24.23
CA ALA A 93 14.58 -7.34 23.62
C ALA A 93 14.80 -7.41 22.10
N LEU A 94 15.18 -8.58 21.58
CA LEU A 94 15.41 -8.80 20.15
C LEU A 94 14.15 -9.24 19.39
N LEU A 95 13.02 -9.44 20.07
CA LEU A 95 11.79 -9.91 19.45
C LEU A 95 10.95 -8.79 18.82
N ASP A 96 10.94 -7.59 19.42
CA ASP A 96 10.25 -6.43 18.83
C ASP A 96 11.18 -5.70 17.86
N GLY A 97 10.73 -5.57 16.62
CA GLY A 97 11.51 -5.05 15.50
C GLY A 97 10.72 -4.25 14.51
N ARG A 98 9.59 -3.71 14.97
CA ARG A 98 8.74 -2.89 14.13
C ARG A 98 9.39 -1.53 13.96
N THR A 99 9.58 -1.17 12.70
CA THR A 99 9.97 0.18 12.27
C THR A 99 8.75 1.10 12.15
N ARG A 100 7.55 0.51 12.10
CA ARG A 100 6.26 1.20 11.98
C ARG A 100 5.18 0.41 12.70
N GLY A 101 4.27 1.11 13.35
CA GLY A 101 3.10 0.51 13.97
C GLY A 101 2.10 0.01 12.92
N SER A 102 1.14 -0.79 13.36
CA SER A 102 0.07 -1.24 12.48
C SER A 102 -1.11 -0.28 12.48
N VAL A 103 -1.59 0.07 11.29
CA VAL A 103 -2.80 0.85 11.12
C VAL A 103 -3.94 -0.11 10.81
N THR A 104 -4.93 -0.16 11.69
CA THR A 104 -6.17 -0.91 11.50
C THR A 104 -7.28 0.03 11.12
N MET A 105 -7.88 -0.17 9.94
CA MET A 105 -8.98 0.64 9.46
C MET A 105 -10.31 -0.10 9.63
N LEU A 106 -11.25 0.61 10.25
CA LEU A 106 -12.61 0.20 10.53
C LEU A 106 -13.56 0.99 9.64
N ASP A 107 -14.56 0.29 9.09
CA ASP A 107 -15.64 0.91 8.34
C ASP A 107 -16.59 1.68 9.27
N ARG A 108 -17.63 2.28 8.71
CA ARG A 108 -18.63 3.04 9.47
C ARG A 108 -19.37 2.21 10.55
N ASP A 109 -19.40 0.88 10.41
CA ASP A 109 -20.00 -0.07 11.36
C ASP A 109 -18.96 -0.60 12.36
N SER A 110 -17.76 -0.01 12.42
CA SER A 110 -16.63 -0.46 13.22
C SER A 110 -16.09 -1.85 12.86
N LYS A 111 -16.34 -2.34 11.64
CA LYS A 111 -15.79 -3.61 11.14
C LYS A 111 -14.47 -3.36 10.44
N VAL A 112 -13.47 -4.19 10.75
CA VAL A 112 -12.16 -4.13 10.08
C VAL A 112 -12.31 -4.42 8.59
N PHE A 113 -11.84 -3.50 7.75
CA PHE A 113 -11.79 -3.69 6.29
C PHE A 113 -10.37 -3.59 5.71
N ALA A 114 -9.42 -2.96 6.40
CA ALA A 114 -8.04 -2.85 5.92
C ALA A 114 -7.00 -2.80 7.05
N TRP A 115 -5.76 -3.23 6.70
CA TRP A 115 -4.57 -3.10 7.54
C TRP A 115 -3.39 -2.53 6.74
N ARG A 116 -2.64 -1.61 7.34
CA ARG A 116 -1.37 -1.05 6.82
C ARG A 116 -0.29 -1.07 7.92
N GLY A 117 0.97 -0.91 7.55
CA GLY A 117 2.09 -0.96 8.51
C GLY A 117 2.46 -2.37 8.99
N GLU A 118 3.29 -2.45 10.04
CA GLU A 118 3.87 -3.71 10.50
C GLU A 118 3.04 -4.30 11.64
N THR A 119 2.20 -5.29 11.31
CA THR A 119 1.31 -5.95 12.28
C THR A 119 2.11 -6.70 13.33
N PHE A 120 1.81 -6.47 14.61
CA PHE A 120 2.23 -7.35 15.70
C PHE A 120 1.25 -8.51 15.84
N GLY A 121 1.57 -9.63 15.18
CA GLY A 121 0.99 -10.91 15.56
C GLY A 121 1.71 -11.38 16.81
N GLY A 122 0.97 -11.77 17.87
CA GLY A 122 1.54 -12.13 19.18
C GLY A 122 2.77 -13.05 19.14
N GLN A 123 3.56 -13.05 20.22
CA GLN A 123 4.88 -13.72 20.24
C GLN A 123 4.79 -15.22 19.90
N ILE A 124 5.32 -15.59 18.74
CA ILE A 124 5.49 -17.00 18.33
C ILE A 124 6.91 -17.45 18.67
N THR A 125 7.05 -18.59 19.31
CA THR A 125 8.33 -19.22 19.67
C THR A 125 8.58 -20.43 18.79
N ALA A 126 9.84 -20.86 18.72
CA ALA A 126 10.22 -22.09 18.02
C ALA A 126 9.48 -23.35 18.53
N GLN A 127 8.90 -23.29 19.73
CA GLN A 127 8.18 -24.38 20.38
C GLN A 127 6.67 -24.32 20.18
N ASN A 128 6.08 -23.12 20.06
CA ASN A 128 4.62 -22.97 19.91
C ASN A 128 4.18 -22.79 18.44
N VAL A 129 5.12 -22.53 17.52
CA VAL A 129 4.85 -22.45 16.08
C VAL A 129 4.45 -23.81 15.52
N SER A 130 3.65 -23.82 14.45
CA SER A 130 3.31 -25.05 13.73
C SER A 130 4.59 -25.82 13.36
N PRO A 131 4.68 -27.13 13.67
CA PRO A 131 5.82 -27.95 13.28
C PRO A 131 6.08 -27.88 11.77
N TYR A 132 5.02 -27.86 10.96
CA TYR A 132 5.14 -27.72 9.50
C TYR A 132 5.83 -26.41 9.10
N LEU A 133 5.55 -25.32 9.81
CA LEU A 133 6.16 -24.03 9.50
C LEU A 133 7.62 -23.97 9.93
N ARG A 134 7.93 -24.43 11.15
CA ARG A 134 9.32 -24.60 11.60
C ARG A 134 10.12 -25.41 10.58
N ASP A 135 9.58 -26.55 10.18
CA ASP A 135 10.27 -27.51 9.33
C ASP A 135 10.36 -26.99 7.88
N ALA A 136 9.37 -26.24 7.38
CA ALA A 136 9.43 -25.56 6.08
C ALA A 136 10.55 -24.52 6.01
N ILE A 137 10.73 -23.72 7.07
CA ILE A 137 11.80 -22.73 7.17
C ILE A 137 13.16 -23.44 7.19
N ILE A 138 13.33 -24.46 8.05
CA ILE A 138 14.57 -25.23 8.13
C ILE A 138 14.88 -25.91 6.79
N ALA A 139 13.89 -26.53 6.15
CA ALA A 139 14.07 -27.21 4.87
C ALA A 139 14.56 -26.29 3.75
N THR A 140 14.10 -25.03 3.78
CA THR A 140 14.34 -24.05 2.71
C THR A 140 15.60 -23.21 2.96
N GLU A 141 15.80 -22.74 4.19
CA GLU A 141 16.86 -21.79 4.54
C GLU A 141 18.12 -22.47 5.08
N ASP A 142 17.98 -23.49 5.92
CA ASP A 142 19.14 -24.12 6.59
C ASP A 142 18.85 -25.55 7.09
N ARG A 143 18.94 -26.52 6.17
CA ARG A 143 18.67 -27.95 6.44
C ARG A 143 19.38 -28.53 7.66
N ARG A 144 20.54 -27.98 8.04
CA ARG A 144 21.37 -28.48 9.15
C ARG A 144 21.43 -27.51 10.32
N PHE A 145 20.46 -26.62 10.45
CA PHE A 145 20.42 -25.55 11.45
C PHE A 145 20.83 -26.03 12.85
N TYR A 146 20.24 -27.13 13.34
CA TYR A 146 20.53 -27.67 14.67
C TYR A 146 21.89 -28.39 14.82
N ARG A 147 22.66 -28.58 13.74
CA ARG A 147 23.91 -29.38 13.74
C ARG A 147 25.19 -28.57 13.57
N HIS A 148 25.09 -27.30 13.19
CA HIS A 148 26.26 -26.41 13.06
C HIS A 148 26.20 -25.28 14.08
N PHE A 149 27.29 -24.53 14.23
CA PHE A 149 27.41 -23.46 15.21
C PHE A 149 27.60 -22.12 14.46
N GLY A 150 26.50 -21.43 14.18
CA GLY A 150 26.46 -20.11 13.53
C GLY A 150 26.73 -20.14 12.03
N VAL A 151 27.79 -20.81 11.60
CA VAL A 151 28.21 -20.91 10.20
C VAL A 151 28.31 -22.38 9.81
N SER A 152 27.94 -22.70 8.57
CA SER A 152 27.94 -24.06 8.04
C SER A 152 29.07 -24.24 7.01
N PRO A 153 30.24 -24.79 7.38
CA PRO A 153 31.34 -25.03 6.43
C PRO A 153 30.91 -25.93 5.26
N ARG A 154 30.08 -26.93 5.54
CA ARG A 154 29.48 -27.80 4.51
C ARG A 154 28.50 -27.03 3.63
N GLY A 155 27.70 -26.12 4.19
CA GLY A 155 26.79 -25.27 3.42
C GLY A 155 27.53 -24.36 2.45
N ILE A 156 28.60 -23.70 2.94
CA ILE A 156 29.48 -22.86 2.12
C ILE A 156 30.13 -23.69 1.01
N ALA A 157 30.71 -24.85 1.32
CA ALA A 157 31.35 -25.70 0.32
C ALA A 157 30.35 -26.19 -0.75
N SER A 158 29.13 -26.58 -0.34
CA SER A 158 28.06 -26.95 -1.27
C SER A 158 27.64 -25.79 -2.17
N ALA A 159 27.49 -24.58 -1.62
CA ALA A 159 27.13 -23.39 -2.39
C ALA A 159 28.21 -23.03 -3.41
N VAL A 160 29.49 -23.09 -3.02
CA VAL A 160 30.63 -22.87 -3.93
C VAL A 160 30.61 -23.88 -5.08
N ALA A 161 30.40 -25.16 -4.78
CA ALA A 161 30.34 -26.21 -5.79
C ALA A 161 29.16 -26.01 -6.78
N ILE A 162 27.99 -25.60 -6.29
CA ILE A 162 26.82 -25.31 -7.13
C ILE A 162 27.10 -24.10 -8.02
N ASN A 163 27.60 -22.99 -7.47
CA ASN A 163 27.88 -21.78 -8.24
C ASN A 163 28.88 -22.04 -9.36
N LEU A 164 29.96 -22.78 -9.08
CA LEU A 164 30.96 -23.16 -10.08
C LEU A 164 30.38 -24.05 -11.19
N ARG A 165 29.47 -24.98 -10.84
CA ARG A 165 28.76 -25.83 -11.82
C ARG A 165 27.79 -25.03 -12.69
N GLU A 166 27.20 -23.97 -12.14
CA GLU A 166 26.28 -23.07 -12.86
C GLU A 166 27.00 -21.96 -13.66
N GLY A 167 28.33 -22.03 -13.79
CA GLY A 167 29.12 -21.02 -14.52
C GLY A 167 29.21 -19.66 -13.81
N ARG A 168 28.87 -19.60 -12.52
CA ARG A 168 28.96 -18.41 -11.66
C ARG A 168 30.28 -18.43 -10.87
N GLY A 169 30.72 -17.27 -10.39
CA GLY A 169 31.85 -17.16 -9.45
C GLY A 169 31.59 -17.91 -8.12
N PRO A 170 32.63 -18.36 -7.42
CA PRO A 170 32.52 -19.19 -6.21
C PRO A 170 31.69 -18.54 -5.09
N PHE A 171 31.70 -17.21 -5.02
CA PHE A 171 30.96 -16.43 -4.02
C PHE A 171 29.76 -15.66 -4.60
N SER A 172 29.39 -15.90 -5.86
CA SER A 172 28.24 -15.28 -6.50
C SER A 172 27.06 -16.24 -6.52
N GLY A 173 26.03 -15.94 -5.73
CA GLY A 173 24.84 -16.78 -5.59
C GLY A 173 24.23 -16.68 -4.20
N ASN A 174 22.98 -17.12 -4.08
CA ASN A 174 22.27 -17.24 -2.81
C ASN A 174 22.18 -18.74 -2.46
N GLY A 175 22.67 -19.17 -1.29
CA GLY A 175 22.52 -20.58 -0.88
C GLY A 175 23.51 -21.12 0.16
N GLY A 176 24.45 -20.30 0.66
CA GLY A 176 25.43 -20.74 1.67
C GLY A 176 25.22 -20.15 3.07
N SER A 177 24.26 -19.25 3.26
CA SER A 177 24.01 -18.55 4.53
C SER A 177 23.13 -19.39 5.46
N THR A 178 23.43 -19.40 6.75
CA THR A 178 22.64 -20.09 7.79
C THR A 178 21.51 -19.20 8.31
N ILE A 179 20.53 -19.78 9.02
CA ILE A 179 19.49 -18.98 9.71
C ILE A 179 20.13 -17.99 10.69
N THR A 180 21.15 -18.41 11.45
CA THR A 180 21.86 -17.53 12.39
C THR A 180 22.51 -16.33 11.68
N GLN A 181 23.11 -16.54 10.50
CA GLN A 181 23.66 -15.44 9.70
C GLN A 181 22.56 -14.50 9.18
N GLN A 182 21.38 -15.06 8.84
CA GLN A 182 20.24 -14.24 8.45
C GLN A 182 19.70 -13.41 9.63
N VAL A 183 19.64 -13.98 10.83
CA VAL A 183 19.27 -13.24 12.04
C VAL A 183 20.29 -12.14 12.33
N ALA A 184 21.59 -12.43 12.23
CA ALA A 184 22.65 -11.43 12.37
C ALA A 184 22.46 -10.24 11.40
N LYS A 185 22.05 -10.53 10.16
CA LYS A 185 21.71 -9.51 9.17
C LYS A 185 20.42 -8.76 9.52
N LEU A 186 19.40 -9.42 10.04
CA LEU A 186 18.14 -8.79 10.45
C LEU A 186 18.36 -7.82 11.63
N LEU A 187 19.25 -8.18 12.57
CA LEU A 187 19.64 -7.38 13.73
C LEU A 187 20.74 -6.35 13.43
N CYS A 188 21.07 -6.09 12.16
CA CYS A 188 22.09 -5.11 11.76
C CYS A 188 23.44 -5.26 12.49
N LEU A 189 23.82 -6.49 12.85
CA LEU A 189 25.04 -6.76 13.63
C LEU A 189 25.12 -6.01 14.98
N GLY A 190 23.96 -5.72 15.60
CA GLY A 190 23.87 -5.09 16.92
C GLY A 190 24.17 -3.59 16.93
N VAL A 191 24.25 -2.94 15.77
CA VAL A 191 24.28 -1.47 15.69
C VAL A 191 22.89 -0.98 16.07
N GLU A 192 22.73 -0.05 17.00
CA GLU A 192 21.42 0.53 17.30
C GLU A 192 21.06 1.64 16.31
N TYR A 193 19.76 1.86 16.11
CA TYR A 193 19.30 3.00 15.32
C TYR A 193 19.59 4.31 16.05
N ASP A 194 20.30 5.22 15.38
CA ASP A 194 20.54 6.58 15.87
C ASP A 194 19.85 7.59 14.93
N PRO A 195 18.79 8.30 15.39
CA PRO A 195 18.08 9.27 14.58
C PRO A 195 18.93 10.47 14.16
N LYS A 196 20.09 10.71 14.79
CA LYS A 196 21.04 11.75 14.38
C LYS A 196 21.86 11.35 13.15
N ILE A 197 22.03 10.04 12.92
CA ILE A 197 22.83 9.49 11.82
C ILE A 197 21.93 9.15 10.63
N TRP A 198 20.76 8.55 10.89
CA TRP A 198 19.81 8.16 9.85
C TRP A 198 18.47 8.86 10.07
N SER A 199 18.03 9.59 9.05
CA SER A 199 16.76 10.32 9.09
C SER A 199 15.53 9.42 9.25
N THR A 200 15.65 8.11 8.94
CA THR A 200 14.63 7.10 9.16
C THR A 200 15.28 5.76 9.47
N GLU A 201 14.61 4.91 10.24
CA GLU A 201 15.09 3.55 10.52
C GLU A 201 15.16 2.70 9.25
N ALA A 202 14.30 2.96 8.25
CA ALA A 202 14.37 2.29 6.94
C ALA A 202 15.69 2.57 6.19
N LYS A 203 16.23 3.80 6.28
CA LYS A 203 17.55 4.13 5.73
C LYS A 203 18.65 3.41 6.49
N TYR A 204 18.54 3.34 7.82
CA TYR A 204 19.46 2.56 8.66
C TYR A 204 19.42 1.06 8.31
N GLU A 205 18.25 0.45 8.18
CA GLU A 205 18.12 -0.96 7.82
C GLU A 205 18.69 -1.24 6.44
N ASN A 206 18.43 -0.36 5.48
CA ASN A 206 19.01 -0.48 4.14
C ASN A 206 20.53 -0.39 4.22
N ASP A 207 21.08 0.62 4.87
CA ASP A 207 22.53 0.83 5.05
C ASP A 207 23.19 -0.37 5.76
N CYS A 208 22.66 -0.78 6.92
CA CYS A 208 23.17 -1.90 7.70
C CYS A 208 23.10 -3.23 6.92
N ARG A 209 22.07 -3.39 6.06
CA ARG A 209 21.88 -4.57 5.20
C ARG A 209 22.56 -4.41 3.83
N SER A 210 23.07 -3.24 3.46
CA SER A 210 23.73 -2.97 2.17
C SER A 210 25.25 -2.87 2.33
N GLY A 211 25.91 -4.00 2.58
CA GLY A 211 27.36 -3.99 2.85
C GLY A 211 28.19 -5.05 2.12
N GLY A 212 27.65 -5.67 1.06
CA GLY A 212 28.41 -6.57 0.18
C GLY A 212 29.27 -7.61 0.93
N LEU A 213 30.60 -7.58 0.69
CA LEU A 213 31.57 -8.52 1.27
C LEU A 213 32.03 -8.12 2.69
N THR A 214 32.14 -6.83 3.00
CA THR A 214 32.59 -6.34 4.32
C THR A 214 31.59 -6.66 5.42
N ARG A 215 30.28 -6.48 5.16
CA ARG A 215 29.23 -6.93 6.10
C ARG A 215 29.27 -8.45 6.29
N LYS A 216 29.38 -9.23 5.21
CA LYS A 216 29.47 -10.71 5.29
C LYS A 216 30.63 -11.20 6.15
N ILE A 217 31.76 -10.48 6.16
CA ILE A 217 32.89 -10.82 7.04
C ILE A 217 32.56 -10.56 8.51
N LYS A 218 31.85 -9.46 8.82
CA LYS A 218 31.39 -9.14 10.18
C LYS A 218 30.24 -10.04 10.67
N GLU A 219 29.41 -10.58 9.76
CA GLU A 219 28.33 -11.53 10.08
C GLU A 219 28.84 -12.82 10.75
N ILE A 220 30.06 -13.28 10.40
CA ILE A 220 30.62 -14.53 10.93
C ILE A 220 30.85 -14.45 12.46
N PRO A 221 31.68 -13.51 12.99
CA PRO A 221 31.88 -13.40 14.43
C PRO A 221 30.58 -13.05 15.17
N TYR A 222 29.68 -12.27 14.57
CA TYR A 222 28.38 -11.97 15.19
C TYR A 222 27.48 -13.22 15.29
N ALA A 223 27.40 -14.03 14.24
CA ALA A 223 26.63 -15.27 14.25
C ALA A 223 27.20 -16.29 15.27
N LEU A 224 28.53 -16.37 15.41
CA LEU A 224 29.16 -17.19 16.45
C LEU A 224 28.86 -16.67 17.85
N ALA A 225 28.84 -15.35 18.05
CA ALA A 225 28.51 -14.73 19.33
C ALA A 225 27.06 -15.00 19.73
N MET A 226 26.14 -14.92 18.78
CA MET A 226 24.73 -15.27 18.97
C MET A 226 24.57 -16.72 19.41
N GLU A 227 25.29 -17.66 18.80
CA GLU A 227 25.20 -19.10 19.14
C GLU A 227 25.88 -19.45 20.46
N ALA A 228 26.81 -18.62 20.91
CA ALA A 228 27.39 -18.74 22.25
C ALA A 228 26.44 -18.23 23.33
N LYS A 229 25.60 -17.22 23.02
CA LYS A 229 24.70 -16.58 23.99
C LYS A 229 23.29 -17.18 24.01
N TYR A 230 22.75 -17.52 22.86
CA TYR A 230 21.36 -17.92 22.66
C TYR A 230 21.26 -19.38 22.25
N SER A 231 20.19 -20.04 22.66
CA SER A 231 19.91 -21.39 22.16
C SER A 231 19.47 -21.37 20.70
N LYS A 232 19.52 -22.52 20.03
CA LYS A 232 19.00 -22.67 18.66
C LYS A 232 17.52 -22.24 18.55
N ASN A 233 16.73 -22.53 19.57
CA ASN A 233 15.33 -22.16 19.59
C ASN A 233 15.13 -20.66 19.80
N ASP A 234 16.00 -20.00 20.55
CA ASP A 234 15.99 -18.53 20.70
C ASP A 234 16.32 -17.85 19.38
N ILE A 235 17.38 -18.31 18.69
CA ILE A 235 17.76 -17.78 17.37
C ILE A 235 16.63 -17.96 16.36
N LEU A 236 16.02 -19.15 16.33
CA LEU A 236 14.87 -19.40 15.46
C LEU A 236 13.66 -18.55 15.86
N THR A 237 13.43 -18.32 17.16
CA THR A 237 12.36 -17.44 17.65
C THR A 237 12.57 -16.00 17.19
N ILE A 238 13.79 -15.46 17.28
CA ILE A 238 14.11 -14.13 16.73
C ILE A 238 13.82 -14.12 15.22
N TYR A 239 14.26 -15.14 14.48
CA TYR A 239 14.00 -15.24 13.05
C TYR A 239 12.49 -15.25 12.73
N LEU A 240 11.72 -16.04 13.48
CA LEU A 240 10.28 -16.19 13.31
C LEU A 240 9.52 -14.87 13.53
N ASN A 241 10.01 -13.99 14.39
CA ASN A 241 9.33 -12.72 14.70
C ASN A 241 9.86 -11.54 13.88
N ARG A 242 11.09 -11.61 13.34
CA ARG A 242 11.69 -10.47 12.60
C ARG A 242 11.71 -10.61 11.09
N ALA A 243 11.53 -11.81 10.53
CA ALA A 243 11.59 -12.00 9.09
C ALA A 243 10.48 -11.20 8.37
N TYR A 244 10.85 -10.37 7.38
CA TYR A 244 9.87 -9.67 6.55
C TYR A 244 9.25 -10.62 5.53
N LEU A 245 7.93 -10.71 5.50
CA LEU A 245 7.14 -11.66 4.70
C LEU A 245 6.20 -10.95 3.72
N GLY A 246 6.45 -9.67 3.44
CA GLY A 246 5.75 -8.89 2.41
C GLY A 246 4.47 -8.26 2.92
N ALA A 247 3.96 -7.28 2.16
CA ALA A 247 2.72 -6.57 2.45
C ALA A 247 2.66 -6.00 3.89
N GLY A 248 3.79 -5.52 4.42
CA GLY A 248 3.89 -5.01 5.79
C GLY A 248 4.00 -6.09 6.88
N ALA A 249 3.82 -7.38 6.58
CA ALA A 249 3.94 -8.41 7.61
C ALA A 249 5.41 -8.67 7.99
N ARG A 250 5.80 -8.34 9.23
CA ARG A 250 7.04 -8.80 9.87
C ARG A 250 6.72 -9.89 10.88
N GLY A 251 7.43 -11.00 10.75
CA GLY A 251 7.20 -12.20 11.53
C GLY A 251 6.09 -13.08 10.99
N PHE A 252 6.21 -14.37 11.28
CA PHE A 252 5.34 -15.40 10.71
C PHE A 252 3.92 -15.39 11.29
N GLU A 253 3.73 -14.99 12.55
CA GLU A 253 2.39 -14.84 13.13
C GLU A 253 1.61 -13.75 12.38
N ALA A 254 2.22 -12.58 12.20
CA ALA A 254 1.63 -11.48 11.45
C ALA A 254 1.29 -11.89 10.00
N ALA A 255 2.19 -12.60 9.33
CA ALA A 255 1.96 -13.08 7.97
C ALA A 255 0.85 -14.14 7.89
N ALA A 256 0.79 -15.08 8.83
CA ALA A 256 -0.26 -16.10 8.88
C ALA A 256 -1.64 -15.47 9.09
N GLN A 257 -1.75 -14.50 10.01
CA GLN A 257 -2.98 -13.76 10.22
C GLN A 257 -3.36 -12.93 9.00
N ARG A 258 -2.37 -12.25 8.40
CA ARG A 258 -2.59 -11.41 7.22
C ARG A 258 -3.08 -12.19 6.01
N TYR A 259 -2.47 -13.33 5.71
CA TYR A 259 -2.76 -14.07 4.48
C TYR A 259 -3.86 -15.12 4.65
N PHE A 260 -3.98 -15.71 5.85
CA PHE A 260 -4.87 -16.85 6.10
C PHE A 260 -5.87 -16.61 7.22
N GLY A 261 -5.76 -15.51 7.98
CA GLY A 261 -6.65 -15.23 9.11
C GLY A 261 -6.52 -16.23 10.26
N ILE A 262 -5.39 -16.93 10.37
CA ILE A 262 -5.12 -17.94 11.40
C ILE A 262 -3.77 -17.67 12.06
N SER A 263 -3.54 -18.24 13.25
CA SER A 263 -2.23 -18.20 13.91
C SER A 263 -1.20 -19.06 13.18
N ALA A 264 0.07 -18.64 13.20
CA ALA A 264 1.22 -19.40 12.74
C ALA A 264 1.42 -20.72 13.53
N ALA A 265 0.82 -20.85 14.72
CA ALA A 265 0.73 -22.11 15.44
C ALA A 265 -0.12 -23.17 14.71
N ASN A 266 -1.10 -22.73 13.90
CA ASN A 266 -2.15 -23.57 13.32
C ASN A 266 -2.05 -23.73 11.80
N VAL A 267 -0.99 -23.22 11.16
CA VAL A 267 -0.83 -23.36 9.71
C VAL A 267 -0.58 -24.81 9.31
N ASN A 268 -1.20 -25.21 8.20
CA ASN A 268 -1.04 -26.54 7.60
C ASN A 268 0.18 -26.59 6.64
N PRO A 269 0.54 -27.75 6.07
CA PRO A 269 1.73 -27.89 5.22
C PRO A 269 1.78 -26.91 4.04
N GLN A 270 0.69 -26.73 3.30
CA GLN A 270 0.67 -25.84 2.13
C GLN A 270 0.79 -24.36 2.53
N GLN A 271 0.16 -23.94 3.63
CA GLN A 271 0.26 -22.58 4.16
C GLN A 271 1.67 -22.31 4.71
N ALA A 272 2.23 -23.26 5.47
CA ALA A 272 3.60 -23.22 5.98
C ALA A 272 4.64 -23.07 4.85
N ALA A 273 4.50 -23.89 3.81
CA ALA A 273 5.38 -23.88 2.66
C ALA A 273 5.25 -22.58 1.85
N MET A 274 4.04 -22.04 1.71
CA MET A 274 3.82 -20.73 1.09
C MET A 274 4.53 -19.62 1.87
N LEU A 275 4.35 -19.55 3.21
CA LEU A 275 4.99 -18.56 4.08
C LEU A 275 6.52 -18.64 4.02
N ALA A 276 7.10 -19.84 4.15
CA ALA A 276 8.53 -20.04 4.01
C ALA A 276 9.05 -19.68 2.61
N GLY A 277 8.23 -19.89 1.57
CA GLY A 277 8.52 -19.49 0.21
C GLY A 277 8.71 -17.98 0.01
N LEU A 278 8.06 -17.16 0.84
CA LEU A 278 8.11 -15.69 0.76
C LEU A 278 9.49 -15.12 1.09
N LEU A 279 10.24 -15.76 2.00
CA LEU A 279 11.54 -15.30 2.49
C LEU A 279 12.53 -14.93 1.37
N LYS A 280 12.43 -15.63 0.23
CA LYS A 280 13.31 -15.41 -0.91
C LYS A 280 13.15 -14.04 -1.56
N ALA A 281 11.91 -13.57 -1.70
CA ALA A 281 11.56 -12.27 -2.27
C ALA A 281 10.14 -11.90 -1.81
N PRO A 282 9.99 -11.35 -0.59
CA PRO A 282 8.71 -11.24 0.09
C PRO A 282 7.64 -10.49 -0.71
N THR A 283 7.98 -9.35 -1.30
CA THR A 283 7.04 -8.55 -2.11
C THR A 283 6.64 -9.24 -3.42
N ARG A 284 7.57 -9.99 -4.05
CA ARG A 284 7.33 -10.63 -5.35
C ARG A 284 6.46 -11.89 -5.24
N TYR A 285 6.63 -12.63 -4.14
CA TYR A 285 5.92 -13.89 -3.88
C TYR A 285 4.73 -13.72 -2.93
N ALA A 286 4.46 -12.52 -2.42
CA ALA A 286 3.30 -12.26 -1.58
C ALA A 286 2.00 -12.72 -2.29
N PRO A 287 1.15 -13.52 -1.62
CA PRO A 287 -0.06 -14.06 -2.24
C PRO A 287 -1.10 -12.98 -2.57
N THR A 288 -1.02 -11.81 -1.93
CA THR A 288 -1.83 -10.61 -2.26
C THR A 288 -1.41 -9.93 -3.55
N ASN A 289 -0.18 -10.16 -4.04
CA ASN A 289 0.32 -9.61 -5.29
C ASN A 289 0.11 -10.59 -6.45
N ASN A 290 0.49 -11.86 -6.25
CA ASN A 290 0.26 -12.91 -7.23
C ASN A 290 0.15 -14.27 -6.55
N LEU A 291 -1.09 -14.75 -6.39
CA LEU A 291 -1.39 -16.01 -5.71
C LEU A 291 -0.74 -17.21 -6.41
N GLU A 292 -0.83 -17.29 -7.73
CA GLU A 292 -0.30 -18.41 -8.50
C GLU A 292 1.22 -18.55 -8.33
N ARG A 293 1.95 -17.43 -8.42
CA ARG A 293 3.39 -17.39 -8.20
C ARG A 293 3.75 -17.79 -6.76
N SER A 294 2.94 -17.40 -5.80
CA SER A 294 3.09 -17.79 -4.39
C SER A 294 2.90 -19.30 -4.20
N GLN A 295 1.87 -19.89 -4.83
CA GLN A 295 1.58 -21.32 -4.82
C GLN A 295 2.69 -22.14 -5.50
N GLN A 296 3.21 -21.69 -6.64
CA GLN A 296 4.34 -22.33 -7.33
C GLN A 296 5.59 -22.34 -6.44
N ARG A 297 5.87 -21.22 -5.76
CA ARG A 297 6.99 -21.12 -4.83
C ARG A 297 6.79 -22.02 -3.60
N GLY A 298 5.59 -22.06 -3.04
CA GLY A 298 5.22 -22.97 -1.94
C GLY A 298 5.33 -24.44 -2.34
N SER A 299 4.96 -24.81 -3.56
CA SER A 299 5.08 -26.18 -4.08
C SER A 299 6.54 -26.66 -4.14
N MET A 300 7.48 -25.76 -4.46
CA MET A 300 8.91 -26.07 -4.37
C MET A 300 9.34 -26.35 -2.92
N VAL A 301 8.84 -25.57 -1.96
CA VAL A 301 9.15 -25.78 -0.54
C VAL A 301 8.55 -27.11 -0.04
N LEU A 302 7.32 -27.45 -0.44
CA LEU A 302 6.72 -28.76 -0.14
C LEU A 302 7.58 -29.92 -0.66
N ALA A 303 8.11 -29.81 -1.88
CA ALA A 303 9.01 -30.83 -2.43
C ALA A 303 10.29 -30.99 -1.59
N LEU A 304 10.89 -29.88 -1.13
CA LEU A 304 12.04 -29.89 -0.23
C LEU A 304 11.72 -30.50 1.13
N MET A 305 10.54 -30.20 1.70
CA MET A 305 10.10 -30.78 2.98
C MET A 305 9.94 -32.29 2.88
N ARG A 306 9.35 -32.78 1.78
CA ARG A 306 9.21 -34.22 1.51
C ARG A 306 10.58 -34.89 1.32
N GLU A 307 11.49 -34.31 0.53
CA GLU A 307 12.84 -34.87 0.32
C GLU A 307 13.71 -34.95 1.58
N GLN A 308 13.33 -34.20 2.60
CA GLN A 308 14.01 -34.13 3.89
C GLN A 308 13.24 -34.86 5.00
N ASP A 309 12.20 -35.62 4.63
CA ASP A 309 11.37 -36.43 5.52
C ASP A 309 10.61 -35.61 6.59
N PHE A 310 10.37 -34.31 6.34
CA PHE A 310 9.57 -33.46 7.24
C PHE A 310 8.06 -33.64 7.08
N ILE A 311 7.63 -34.13 5.91
CA ILE A 311 6.23 -34.46 5.63
C ILE A 311 6.16 -35.82 4.92
N THR A 312 5.05 -36.51 5.12
CA THR A 312 4.75 -37.79 4.46
C THR A 312 4.40 -37.59 2.98
N GLN A 313 4.45 -38.67 2.21
CA GLN A 313 4.06 -38.65 0.79
C GLN A 313 2.58 -38.26 0.63
N GLU A 314 1.72 -38.72 1.54
CA GLU A 314 0.29 -38.40 1.57
C GLU A 314 0.05 -36.91 1.84
N GLN A 315 0.73 -36.34 2.84
CA GLN A 315 0.64 -34.90 3.14
C GLN A 315 1.15 -34.04 1.98
N TRP A 316 2.24 -34.45 1.34
CA TRP A 316 2.76 -33.77 0.17
C TRP A 316 1.76 -33.77 -1.00
N GLN A 317 1.13 -34.92 -1.27
CA GLN A 317 0.14 -35.05 -2.33
C GLN A 317 -1.12 -34.21 -2.01
N GLN A 318 -1.63 -34.31 -0.78
CA GLN A 318 -2.79 -33.51 -0.33
C GLN A 318 -2.54 -32.01 -0.46
N ALA A 319 -1.34 -31.54 -0.08
CA ALA A 319 -0.95 -30.14 -0.17
C ALA A 319 -0.78 -29.64 -1.62
N ARG A 320 -0.45 -30.54 -2.57
CA ARG A 320 -0.42 -30.24 -4.00
C ARG A 320 -1.81 -30.17 -4.61
N ASP A 321 -2.69 -31.08 -4.21
CA ASP A 321 -4.06 -31.14 -4.73
C ASP A 321 -4.94 -30.03 -4.12
N ASN A 322 -4.56 -29.51 -2.95
CA ASN A 322 -5.23 -28.42 -2.24
C ASN A 322 -4.23 -27.29 -1.91
N PRO A 323 -3.77 -26.52 -2.91
CA PRO A 323 -2.79 -25.47 -2.69
C PRO A 323 -3.35 -24.37 -1.78
N ALA A 324 -2.47 -23.74 -1.00
CA ALA A 324 -2.89 -22.66 -0.10
C ALA A 324 -3.53 -21.51 -0.90
N THR A 325 -4.61 -20.96 -0.37
CA THR A 325 -5.30 -19.78 -0.89
C THR A 325 -5.37 -18.71 0.20
N LEU A 326 -5.52 -17.45 -0.21
CA LEU A 326 -5.84 -16.38 0.74
C LEU A 326 -7.17 -16.68 1.43
N SER A 327 -7.29 -16.34 2.72
CA SER A 327 -8.59 -16.39 3.39
C SER A 327 -9.59 -15.46 2.70
N GLU A 328 -10.88 -15.77 2.73
CA GLU A 328 -11.92 -14.91 2.16
C GLU A 328 -11.83 -13.48 2.76
N ALA A 329 -11.52 -13.43 4.06
CA ALA A 329 -11.06 -12.26 4.77
C ALA A 329 -9.90 -11.55 4.08
N ALA A 330 -8.74 -12.18 3.89
CA ALA A 330 -7.58 -11.54 3.25
C ALA A 330 -7.84 -11.16 1.77
N GLN A 331 -8.71 -11.89 1.07
CA GLN A 331 -9.16 -11.58 -0.29
C GLN A 331 -10.08 -10.35 -0.34
N LYS A 332 -10.85 -10.10 0.72
CA LYS A 332 -11.74 -8.93 0.88
C LYS A 332 -11.04 -7.74 1.58
N ARG A 333 -10.04 -8.00 2.43
CA ARG A 333 -9.43 -7.05 3.40
C ARG A 333 -8.12 -6.40 2.95
N ALA A 334 -7.72 -6.58 1.69
CA ALA A 334 -6.81 -5.64 1.06
C ALA A 334 -7.63 -4.40 0.65
N GLY A 335 -8.19 -3.66 1.62
CA GLY A 335 -8.98 -2.46 1.34
C GLY A 335 -8.22 -1.59 0.36
N GLY A 336 -8.77 -1.48 -0.86
CA GLY A 336 -8.05 -1.02 -2.05
C GLY A 336 -7.85 0.49 -2.05
N TYR A 337 -8.21 1.11 -3.18
CA TYR A 337 -8.05 2.54 -3.44
C TYR A 337 -8.52 3.47 -2.30
N PHE A 338 -9.62 3.14 -1.61
CA PHE A 338 -10.11 3.93 -0.46
C PHE A 338 -9.10 3.95 0.70
N ALA A 339 -8.55 2.79 1.08
CA ALA A 339 -7.62 2.74 2.21
C ALA A 339 -6.29 3.42 1.86
N ASP A 340 -5.84 3.31 0.61
CA ASP A 340 -4.65 4.02 0.14
C ASP A 340 -4.90 5.54 0.17
N TRP A 341 -6.07 6.01 -0.26
CA TRP A 341 -6.46 7.42 -0.14
C TRP A 341 -6.51 7.91 1.32
N VAL A 342 -7.11 7.14 2.23
CA VAL A 342 -7.13 7.49 3.67
C VAL A 342 -5.71 7.53 4.24
N MET A 343 -4.82 6.62 3.84
CA MET A 343 -3.42 6.67 4.28
C MET A 343 -2.69 7.91 3.75
N ASP A 344 -2.95 8.32 2.50
CA ASP A 344 -2.32 9.48 1.88
C ASP A 344 -2.81 10.80 2.52
N ASP A 345 -4.03 10.84 3.04
CA ASP A 345 -4.61 11.99 3.75
C ASP A 345 -4.16 12.08 5.23
N MET A 346 -3.50 11.05 5.75
CA MET A 346 -2.99 11.05 7.13
C MET A 346 -1.72 11.91 7.28
N PRO A 347 -1.55 12.63 8.40
CA PRO A 347 -0.29 13.28 8.72
C PRO A 347 0.89 12.30 8.68
N ASP A 348 1.99 12.72 8.05
CA ASP A 348 3.18 11.88 7.83
C ASP A 348 3.70 11.21 9.10
N PHE A 349 3.64 11.90 10.24
CA PHE A 349 4.14 11.34 11.51
C PHE A 349 3.33 10.11 11.99
N LEU A 350 2.03 10.03 11.67
CA LEU A 350 1.17 8.90 12.03
C LEU A 350 1.21 7.79 10.97
N SER A 351 1.42 8.13 9.70
CA SER A 351 1.44 7.17 8.60
C SER A 351 2.82 6.52 8.41
N ASN A 352 3.91 7.23 8.73
CA ASN A 352 5.28 6.83 8.38
C ASN A 352 6.28 6.73 9.53
N ASP A 353 6.07 7.41 10.66
CA ASP A 353 7.13 7.63 11.68
C ASP A 353 6.83 7.03 13.06
N THR A 354 5.60 6.58 13.33
CA THR A 354 5.23 5.97 14.62
C THR A 354 5.36 4.45 14.62
N THR A 355 5.87 3.87 15.71
CA THR A 355 5.84 2.43 16.00
C THR A 355 4.54 1.98 16.68
N GLU A 356 3.69 2.93 17.06
CA GLU A 356 2.44 2.68 17.76
C GLU A 356 1.37 2.13 16.83
N ASP A 357 0.62 1.15 17.31
CA ASP A 357 -0.54 0.64 16.59
C ASP A 357 -1.66 1.70 16.61
N VAL A 358 -2.23 2.02 15.45
CA VAL A 358 -3.30 3.00 15.28
C VAL A 358 -4.58 2.30 14.84
N VAL A 359 -5.72 2.70 15.40
CA VAL A 359 -7.05 2.32 14.93
C VAL A 359 -7.71 3.53 14.31
N ILE A 360 -8.18 3.37 13.08
CA ILE A 360 -8.81 4.41 12.28
C ILE A 360 -10.26 4.03 12.02
N HIS A 361 -11.19 4.89 12.41
CA HIS A 361 -12.57 4.80 11.92
C HIS A 361 -12.72 5.63 10.65
N THR A 362 -13.47 5.09 9.71
CA THR A 362 -13.65 5.67 8.38
C THR A 362 -15.12 5.83 8.01
N THR A 363 -15.36 6.54 6.91
CA THR A 363 -16.68 6.72 6.30
C THR A 363 -17.11 5.56 5.40
N LEU A 364 -16.21 4.61 5.10
CA LEU A 364 -16.44 3.48 4.19
C LEU A 364 -17.67 2.68 4.63
N ASP A 365 -18.48 2.28 3.65
CA ASP A 365 -19.55 1.32 3.78
C ASP A 365 -19.20 0.08 2.94
N GLN A 366 -18.81 -1.02 3.58
CA GLN A 366 -18.34 -2.22 2.87
C GLN A 366 -19.40 -2.81 1.92
N ARG A 367 -20.70 -2.60 2.18
CA ARG A 367 -21.76 -3.04 1.28
C ARG A 367 -21.77 -2.17 0.02
N ILE A 368 -21.80 -0.84 0.18
CA ILE A 368 -21.78 0.11 -0.95
C ILE A 368 -20.51 -0.06 -1.79
N GLN A 369 -19.36 -0.30 -1.14
CA GLN A 369 -18.10 -0.62 -1.83
C GLN A 369 -18.24 -1.88 -2.69
N ALA A 370 -18.76 -2.97 -2.13
CA ALA A 370 -18.96 -4.21 -2.87
C ALA A 370 -19.97 -4.05 -4.03
N ASP A 371 -21.04 -3.28 -3.80
CA ASP A 371 -22.05 -2.97 -4.82
C ASP A 371 -21.43 -2.18 -5.99
N ALA A 372 -20.57 -1.19 -5.70
CA ALA A 372 -19.88 -0.40 -6.71
C ALA A 372 -18.86 -1.23 -7.53
N GLU A 373 -18.09 -2.10 -6.87
CA GLU A 373 -17.16 -3.01 -7.54
C GLU A 373 -17.89 -4.01 -8.44
N ALA A 374 -18.99 -4.58 -7.95
CA ALA A 374 -19.81 -5.53 -8.70
C ALA A 374 -20.47 -4.87 -9.91
N ALA A 375 -20.99 -3.65 -9.76
CA ALA A 375 -21.56 -2.87 -10.86
C ALA A 375 -20.53 -2.58 -11.96
N MET A 376 -19.32 -2.15 -11.57
CA MET A 376 -18.23 -1.95 -12.54
C MET A 376 -17.93 -3.27 -13.27
N GLN A 377 -17.75 -4.37 -12.54
CA GLN A 377 -17.44 -5.67 -13.13
C GLN A 377 -18.53 -6.13 -14.11
N GLU A 378 -19.80 -5.92 -13.78
CA GLU A 378 -20.94 -6.28 -14.63
C GLU A 378 -20.93 -5.51 -15.95
N ILE A 379 -20.77 -4.18 -15.91
CA ILE A 379 -20.74 -3.37 -17.12
C ILE A 379 -19.50 -3.71 -17.98
N PHE A 380 -18.34 -3.90 -17.37
CA PHE A 380 -17.13 -4.24 -18.11
C PHE A 380 -17.19 -5.64 -18.74
N THR A 381 -17.88 -6.58 -18.12
CA THR A 381 -18.05 -7.94 -18.65
C THR A 381 -19.05 -7.96 -19.80
N ASN A 382 -20.15 -7.22 -19.68
CA ASN A 382 -21.31 -7.36 -20.57
C ASN A 382 -21.40 -6.28 -21.66
N LYS A 383 -20.87 -5.07 -21.43
CA LYS A 383 -21.04 -3.92 -22.34
C LYS A 383 -19.73 -3.37 -22.91
N VAL A 384 -18.58 -3.71 -22.32
CA VAL A 384 -17.26 -3.28 -22.82
C VAL A 384 -16.65 -4.35 -23.71
N LYS A 385 -16.07 -3.95 -24.85
CA LYS A 385 -15.45 -4.87 -25.82
C LYS A 385 -14.32 -5.67 -25.16
N ALA A 386 -14.31 -6.98 -25.38
CA ALA A 386 -13.22 -7.86 -24.93
C ALA A 386 -11.85 -7.34 -25.45
N GLY A 387 -10.86 -7.30 -24.56
CA GLY A 387 -9.53 -6.76 -24.84
C GLY A 387 -9.42 -5.23 -24.81
N SER A 388 -10.49 -4.50 -24.47
CA SER A 388 -10.39 -3.06 -24.20
C SER A 388 -9.50 -2.81 -22.98
N GLU A 389 -8.62 -1.81 -23.09
CA GLU A 389 -7.77 -1.30 -22.02
C GLU A 389 -8.37 -0.05 -21.35
N ALA A 390 -9.62 0.30 -21.67
CA ALA A 390 -10.28 1.44 -21.03
C ALA A 390 -10.37 1.20 -19.52
N GLU A 391 -10.19 2.26 -18.74
CA GLU A 391 -10.27 2.28 -17.30
C GLU A 391 -11.50 3.06 -16.85
N ALA A 392 -11.91 2.83 -15.60
CA ALA A 392 -13.00 3.58 -14.98
C ALA A 392 -12.72 3.81 -13.50
N ALA A 393 -13.34 4.86 -12.96
CA ALA A 393 -13.33 5.17 -11.54
C ALA A 393 -14.74 5.53 -11.07
N ILE A 394 -15.03 5.21 -9.80
CA ILE A 394 -16.31 5.45 -9.14
C ILE A 394 -16.05 6.05 -7.77
N VAL A 395 -16.79 7.09 -7.42
CA VAL A 395 -16.88 7.63 -6.04
C VAL A 395 -18.36 7.67 -5.67
N VAL A 396 -18.72 7.09 -4.53
CA VAL A 396 -20.05 7.21 -3.92
C VAL A 396 -19.89 7.97 -2.60
N MET A 397 -20.68 9.02 -2.41
CA MET A 397 -20.49 9.99 -1.32
C MET A 397 -21.84 10.51 -0.81
N SER A 398 -21.92 10.79 0.49
CA SER A 398 -23.06 11.50 1.08
C SER A 398 -22.97 13.01 0.81
N SER A 399 -24.09 13.73 0.90
CA SER A 399 -24.16 15.19 0.64
C SER A 399 -23.28 16.05 1.56
N ASP A 400 -22.80 15.48 2.67
CA ASP A 400 -21.87 16.10 3.61
C ASP A 400 -20.39 15.90 3.25
N GLY A 401 -20.07 15.09 2.24
CA GLY A 401 -18.70 14.77 1.86
C GLY A 401 -18.17 13.42 2.36
N ALA A 402 -18.97 12.65 3.10
CA ALA A 402 -18.54 11.34 3.58
C ALA A 402 -18.46 10.33 2.42
N VAL A 403 -17.24 9.93 2.05
CA VAL A 403 -17.04 8.95 0.95
C VAL A 403 -17.41 7.54 1.42
N ARG A 404 -18.47 6.96 0.84
CA ARG A 404 -18.99 5.64 1.20
C ARG A 404 -18.35 4.50 0.43
N ALA A 405 -17.92 4.76 -0.80
CA ALA A 405 -17.17 3.83 -1.63
C ALA A 405 -16.25 4.56 -2.60
N MET A 406 -15.13 3.92 -2.93
CA MET A 406 -14.17 4.40 -3.90
C MET A 406 -13.58 3.24 -4.72
N VAL A 407 -13.68 3.36 -6.04
CA VAL A 407 -13.05 2.46 -7.00
C VAL A 407 -12.15 3.30 -7.91
N GLY A 408 -10.84 3.08 -7.85
CA GLY A 408 -9.83 3.85 -8.60
C GLY A 408 -9.36 3.20 -9.91
N GLY A 409 -9.94 2.07 -10.31
CA GLY A 409 -9.57 1.32 -11.51
C GLY A 409 -10.24 -0.04 -11.59
N ARG A 410 -10.13 -0.71 -12.74
CA ARG A 410 -10.76 -2.02 -12.99
C ARG A 410 -10.25 -3.13 -12.08
N ALA A 411 -8.98 -3.07 -11.71
CA ALA A 411 -8.37 -3.99 -10.77
C ALA A 411 -8.68 -3.53 -9.35
N THR A 412 -9.86 -3.88 -8.84
CA THR A 412 -10.39 -3.35 -7.57
C THR A 412 -9.65 -3.85 -6.33
N LYS A 413 -8.85 -4.92 -6.46
CA LYS A 413 -8.16 -5.62 -5.34
C LYS A 413 -6.63 -5.49 -5.43
N VAL A 414 -6.14 -4.28 -5.70
CA VAL A 414 -4.70 -3.97 -5.74
C VAL A 414 -4.40 -2.86 -4.74
N SER A 415 -3.28 -2.97 -4.01
CA SER A 415 -2.77 -1.91 -3.14
C SER A 415 -1.56 -1.24 -3.80
N GLY A 416 -1.47 0.09 -3.66
CA GLY A 416 -0.42 0.90 -4.28
C GLY A 416 -0.56 1.05 -5.80
N ALA A 417 -1.77 0.82 -6.34
CA ALA A 417 -2.07 1.08 -7.75
C ALA A 417 -2.43 2.56 -7.95
N PHE A 418 -2.24 3.06 -9.18
CA PHE A 418 -2.65 4.41 -9.56
C PHE A 418 -4.16 4.61 -9.34
N ASN A 419 -4.53 5.50 -8.41
CA ASN A 419 -5.92 5.73 -8.01
C ASN A 419 -6.56 6.81 -8.90
N ARG A 420 -7.34 6.40 -9.90
CA ARG A 420 -7.96 7.35 -10.84
C ARG A 420 -9.09 8.17 -10.22
N ALA A 421 -9.61 7.77 -9.05
CA ALA A 421 -10.61 8.57 -8.35
C ALA A 421 -10.02 9.86 -7.76
N THR A 422 -8.74 9.84 -7.38
CA THR A 422 -8.08 10.94 -6.64
C THR A 422 -6.85 11.51 -7.35
N MET A 423 -6.17 10.74 -8.20
CA MET A 423 -4.91 11.13 -8.85
C MET A 423 -5.07 11.47 -10.34
N ALA A 424 -6.12 10.99 -11.00
CA ALA A 424 -6.33 11.27 -12.42
C ALA A 424 -7.02 12.63 -12.59
N VAL A 425 -6.23 13.65 -12.92
CA VAL A 425 -6.69 14.99 -13.28
C VAL A 425 -7.12 14.98 -14.75
N ARG A 426 -8.42 15.22 -15.01
CA ARG A 426 -9.05 14.98 -16.31
C ARG A 426 -10.06 16.07 -16.65
N GLN A 427 -10.30 16.31 -17.94
CA GLN A 427 -11.29 17.29 -18.38
C GLN A 427 -12.72 16.76 -18.20
N PRO A 428 -13.60 17.42 -17.44
CA PRO A 428 -15.00 17.03 -17.22
C PRO A 428 -15.85 17.23 -18.48
N GLY A 429 -15.49 18.20 -19.33
CA GLY A 429 -16.32 18.62 -20.45
C GLY A 429 -17.66 19.17 -19.97
N SER A 430 -18.75 18.79 -20.63
CA SER A 430 -20.10 19.32 -20.32
C SER A 430 -20.64 19.04 -18.90
N SER A 431 -19.98 18.23 -18.07
CA SER A 431 -20.35 18.13 -16.65
C SER A 431 -19.95 19.37 -15.84
N PHE A 432 -19.16 20.30 -16.39
CA PHE A 432 -18.89 21.61 -15.78
C PHE A 432 -20.10 22.58 -15.84
N LYS A 433 -21.04 22.37 -16.78
CA LYS A 433 -22.15 23.30 -17.03
C LYS A 433 -23.00 23.65 -15.80
N PRO A 434 -23.31 22.75 -14.86
CA PRO A 434 -24.06 23.09 -13.66
C PRO A 434 -23.50 24.28 -12.89
N PHE A 435 -22.19 24.52 -12.86
CA PHE A 435 -21.60 25.69 -12.18
C PHE A 435 -21.94 27.02 -12.90
N ILE A 436 -22.10 26.98 -14.22
CA ILE A 436 -22.54 28.15 -15.01
C ILE A 436 -23.98 28.50 -14.64
N TYR A 437 -24.85 27.49 -14.61
CA TYR A 437 -26.26 27.68 -14.29
C TYR A 437 -26.45 28.00 -12.79
N ALA A 438 -25.65 27.42 -11.90
CA ALA A 438 -25.60 27.79 -10.48
C ALA A 438 -25.35 29.29 -10.30
N ALA A 439 -24.31 29.82 -10.97
CA ALA A 439 -24.00 31.25 -10.94
C ALA A 439 -25.14 32.09 -11.56
N ALA A 440 -25.78 31.61 -12.63
CA ALA A 440 -26.91 32.28 -13.26
C ALA A 440 -28.13 32.39 -12.34
N MET A 441 -28.48 31.29 -11.67
CA MET A 441 -29.61 31.25 -10.73
C MET A 441 -29.33 32.05 -9.48
N ASP A 442 -28.10 32.04 -8.97
CA ASP A 442 -27.72 32.88 -7.83
C ASP A 442 -27.75 34.38 -8.14
N MET A 443 -27.67 34.75 -9.43
CA MET A 443 -27.90 36.11 -9.92
C MET A 443 -29.37 36.43 -10.25
N GLY A 444 -30.30 35.50 -10.00
CA GLY A 444 -31.74 35.70 -10.17
C GLY A 444 -32.31 35.29 -11.54
N MET A 445 -31.55 34.59 -12.39
CA MET A 445 -32.14 33.90 -13.54
C MET A 445 -32.93 32.69 -13.08
N THR A 446 -34.04 32.36 -13.74
CA THR A 446 -34.89 31.22 -13.35
C THR A 446 -34.76 30.07 -14.35
N PRO A 447 -35.22 28.85 -14.02
CA PRO A 447 -35.25 27.73 -14.96
C PRO A 447 -35.96 27.99 -16.28
N ASP A 448 -36.90 28.95 -16.33
CA ASP A 448 -37.66 29.34 -17.52
C ASP A 448 -37.08 30.57 -18.26
N THR A 449 -36.00 31.17 -17.75
CA THR A 449 -35.28 32.24 -18.47
C THR A 449 -34.87 31.76 -19.86
N ILE A 450 -35.12 32.59 -20.88
CA ILE A 450 -34.85 32.24 -22.29
C ILE A 450 -33.43 32.61 -22.67
N VAL A 451 -32.76 31.69 -23.38
CA VAL A 451 -31.45 31.89 -23.99
C VAL A 451 -31.46 31.45 -25.45
N GLU A 452 -30.70 32.15 -26.28
CA GLU A 452 -30.58 31.84 -27.71
C GLU A 452 -29.63 30.66 -27.98
N ASP A 453 -30.11 29.65 -28.70
CA ASP A 453 -29.28 28.62 -29.35
C ASP A 453 -29.17 28.88 -30.85
N THR A 454 -28.29 29.81 -31.21
CA THR A 454 -27.91 30.14 -32.60
C THR A 454 -26.38 30.15 -32.76
N PRO A 455 -25.82 30.14 -34.00
CA PRO A 455 -24.39 30.26 -34.22
C PRO A 455 -23.77 31.42 -33.43
N LEU A 456 -22.65 31.17 -32.77
CA LEU A 456 -21.95 32.12 -31.92
C LEU A 456 -20.49 32.22 -32.35
N THR A 457 -19.97 33.44 -32.45
CA THR A 457 -18.54 33.70 -32.63
C THR A 457 -18.10 34.79 -31.67
N ILE A 458 -17.12 34.50 -30.84
CA ILE A 458 -16.53 35.44 -29.88
C ILE A 458 -15.10 35.74 -30.32
N ASN A 459 -14.75 37.02 -30.41
CA ASN A 459 -13.36 37.42 -30.65
C ASN A 459 -12.58 37.35 -29.33
N VAL A 460 -11.67 36.38 -29.24
CA VAL A 460 -10.83 36.18 -28.06
C VAL A 460 -9.55 37.01 -28.19
N PRO A 461 -9.25 37.92 -27.25
CA PRO A 461 -8.01 38.68 -27.27
C PRO A 461 -6.79 37.75 -27.39
N GLY A 462 -5.94 38.02 -28.38
CA GLY A 462 -4.74 37.21 -28.65
C GLY A 462 -4.96 35.87 -29.35
N SER A 463 -6.20 35.38 -29.53
CA SER A 463 -6.50 34.10 -30.18
C SER A 463 -7.43 34.21 -31.41
N GLY A 464 -8.03 35.37 -31.65
CA GLY A 464 -8.89 35.61 -32.81
C GLY A 464 -10.32 35.08 -32.65
N PRO A 465 -11.07 34.89 -33.74
CA PRO A 465 -12.46 34.45 -33.68
C PRO A 465 -12.58 32.99 -33.24
N TRP A 466 -13.40 32.73 -32.22
CA TRP A 466 -13.74 31.41 -31.70
C TRP A 466 -15.23 31.12 -31.87
N SER A 467 -15.57 30.03 -32.55
CA SER A 467 -16.96 29.66 -32.86
C SER A 467 -17.30 28.28 -32.30
N PRO A 468 -17.84 28.18 -31.06
CA PRO A 468 -18.26 26.91 -30.49
C PRO A 468 -19.43 26.31 -31.28
N ARG A 469 -19.55 24.98 -31.27
CA ARG A 469 -20.65 24.24 -31.92
C ARG A 469 -21.32 23.28 -30.96
N ASN A 470 -22.62 23.06 -31.17
CA ASN A 470 -23.36 22.00 -30.50
C ASN A 470 -22.88 20.62 -30.97
N TYR A 471 -22.97 19.63 -30.09
CA TYR A 471 -22.61 18.25 -30.40
C TYR A 471 -23.40 17.70 -31.60
N THR A 472 -24.70 17.99 -31.66
CA THR A 472 -25.60 17.62 -32.78
C THR A 472 -25.35 18.43 -34.05
N ARG A 473 -24.64 19.56 -33.96
CA ARG A 473 -24.45 20.57 -35.03
C ARG A 473 -25.75 21.24 -35.50
N GLU A 474 -26.81 21.10 -34.71
CA GLU A 474 -28.11 21.75 -34.92
C GLU A 474 -28.30 22.88 -33.90
N TYR A 475 -29.21 23.80 -34.23
CA TYR A 475 -29.54 24.99 -33.43
C TYR A 475 -31.04 25.01 -33.17
N ARG A 476 -31.43 25.31 -31.93
CA ARG A 476 -32.83 25.24 -31.45
C ARG A 476 -33.53 26.60 -31.41
N GLY A 477 -32.82 27.70 -31.64
CA GLY A 477 -33.36 29.05 -31.46
C GLY A 477 -33.58 29.38 -29.98
N PRO A 478 -34.60 30.17 -29.61
CA PRO A 478 -34.86 30.52 -28.22
C PRO A 478 -35.34 29.28 -27.44
N ILE A 479 -34.64 28.97 -26.34
CA ILE A 479 -34.94 27.85 -25.45
C ILE A 479 -34.82 28.30 -23.99
N THR A 480 -35.52 27.62 -23.08
CA THR A 480 -35.36 27.85 -21.63
C THR A 480 -33.98 27.39 -21.13
N LEU A 481 -33.53 27.92 -19.99
CA LEU A 481 -32.32 27.40 -19.31
C LEU A 481 -32.48 25.91 -18.99
N THR A 482 -33.68 25.48 -18.59
CA THR A 482 -34.02 24.06 -18.39
C THR A 482 -33.74 23.22 -19.64
N GLU A 483 -34.23 23.63 -20.81
CA GLU A 483 -33.99 22.92 -22.08
C GLU A 483 -32.51 22.95 -22.48
N ALA A 484 -31.84 24.09 -22.26
CA ALA A 484 -30.42 24.26 -22.54
C ALA A 484 -29.56 23.29 -21.74
N LEU A 485 -29.82 23.12 -20.43
CA LEU A 485 -29.12 22.15 -19.60
C LEU A 485 -29.54 20.71 -19.94
N THR A 486 -30.84 20.45 -20.10
CA THR A 486 -31.42 19.13 -20.44
C THR A 486 -30.75 18.52 -21.67
N HIS A 487 -30.58 19.30 -22.73
CA HIS A 487 -29.94 18.85 -23.97
C HIS A 487 -28.44 19.17 -24.04
N SER A 488 -27.88 19.73 -22.97
CA SER A 488 -26.47 20.08 -22.86
C SER A 488 -25.99 20.95 -24.04
N VAL A 489 -26.77 21.97 -24.42
CA VAL A 489 -26.49 22.89 -25.53
C VAL A 489 -25.23 23.72 -25.24
N ASN A 490 -24.30 23.81 -26.18
CA ASN A 490 -22.98 24.43 -25.95
C ASN A 490 -23.02 25.95 -26.11
N THR A 491 -23.65 26.41 -27.18
CA THR A 491 -23.84 27.83 -27.50
C THR A 491 -24.61 28.57 -26.42
N ALA A 492 -25.70 27.97 -25.92
CA ALA A 492 -26.48 28.51 -24.81
C ALA A 492 -25.64 28.61 -23.52
N ALA A 493 -24.90 27.56 -23.14
CA ALA A 493 -24.04 27.59 -21.96
C ALA A 493 -22.95 28.67 -22.04
N VAL A 494 -22.38 28.90 -23.23
CA VAL A 494 -21.44 30.01 -23.45
C VAL A 494 -22.15 31.34 -23.27
N ARG A 495 -23.34 31.54 -23.85
CA ARG A 495 -24.10 32.80 -23.68
C ARG A 495 -24.44 33.09 -22.22
N VAL A 496 -24.94 32.10 -21.48
CA VAL A 496 -25.22 32.25 -20.04
C VAL A 496 -23.95 32.64 -19.28
N GLN A 497 -22.82 31.99 -19.55
CA GLN A 497 -21.54 32.37 -18.93
C GLN A 497 -21.13 33.82 -19.27
N GLU A 498 -21.28 34.25 -20.53
CA GLU A 498 -20.92 35.61 -20.91
C GLU A 498 -21.86 36.66 -20.31
N GLU A 499 -23.12 36.31 -20.07
CA GLU A 499 -24.12 37.18 -19.44
C GLU A 499 -23.91 37.30 -17.92
N VAL A 500 -23.68 36.18 -17.23
CA VAL A 500 -23.35 36.11 -15.80
C VAL A 500 -21.95 36.67 -15.50
N GLY A 501 -21.04 36.55 -16.46
CA GLY A 501 -19.63 36.89 -16.33
C GLY A 501 -18.77 35.68 -15.96
N ARG A 502 -17.63 35.56 -16.65
CA ARG A 502 -16.70 34.42 -16.49
C ARG A 502 -16.12 34.33 -15.08
N ASP A 503 -15.91 35.47 -14.42
CA ASP A 503 -15.30 35.54 -13.11
C ASP A 503 -16.23 34.98 -12.02
N ALA A 504 -17.53 35.26 -12.11
CA ALA A 504 -18.53 34.69 -11.23
C ALA A 504 -18.63 33.18 -11.40
N VAL A 505 -18.64 32.68 -12.65
CA VAL A 505 -18.65 31.23 -12.92
C VAL A 505 -17.41 30.54 -12.36
N ARG A 506 -16.21 31.12 -12.53
CA ARG A 506 -14.99 30.57 -11.93
C ARG A 506 -15.07 30.55 -10.42
N LYS A 507 -15.48 31.67 -9.81
CA LYS A 507 -15.62 31.76 -8.36
C LYS A 507 -16.57 30.71 -7.81
N VAL A 508 -17.76 30.55 -8.39
CA VAL A 508 -18.73 29.52 -7.98
C VAL A 508 -18.12 28.12 -8.11
N ALA A 509 -17.42 27.81 -9.20
CA ALA A 509 -16.80 26.50 -9.38
C ALA A 509 -15.66 26.25 -8.37
N GLU A 510 -14.78 27.23 -8.15
CA GLU A 510 -13.68 27.18 -7.19
C GLU A 510 -14.20 27.02 -5.75
N ASP A 511 -15.21 27.82 -5.37
CA ASP A 511 -15.82 27.79 -4.04
C ASP A 511 -16.54 26.45 -3.77
N PHE A 512 -17.14 25.82 -4.79
CA PHE A 512 -17.67 24.46 -4.68
C PHE A 512 -16.58 23.37 -4.58
N GLY A 513 -15.30 23.72 -4.76
CA GLY A 513 -14.18 22.78 -4.68
C GLY A 513 -13.88 22.04 -5.98
N PHE A 514 -14.30 22.56 -7.15
CA PHE A 514 -14.03 21.93 -8.44
C PHE A 514 -12.52 21.80 -8.75
N GLY A 515 -11.73 22.80 -8.35
CA GLY A 515 -10.31 22.91 -8.64
C GLY A 515 -9.85 24.37 -8.59
N HIS A 516 -8.58 24.61 -8.90
CA HIS A 516 -7.96 25.95 -8.97
C HIS A 516 -7.45 26.25 -10.39
N ASP A 517 -7.06 27.49 -10.65
CA ASP A 517 -6.47 27.96 -11.91
C ASP A 517 -7.33 27.67 -13.15
N LEU A 518 -8.62 27.99 -13.05
CA LEU A 518 -9.57 27.75 -14.12
C LEU A 518 -9.28 28.58 -15.39
N ALA A 519 -9.73 28.06 -16.53
CA ALA A 519 -9.54 28.71 -17.82
C ALA A 519 -10.22 30.09 -17.83
N GLN A 520 -9.48 31.11 -18.27
CA GLN A 520 -9.93 32.51 -18.27
C GLN A 520 -10.77 32.86 -19.53
N GLY A 521 -10.68 32.02 -20.56
CA GLY A 521 -11.35 32.23 -21.84
C GLY A 521 -12.80 31.72 -21.89
N PRO A 522 -13.55 32.04 -22.95
CA PRO A 522 -14.94 31.63 -23.08
C PRO A 522 -15.11 30.10 -23.22
N ALA A 523 -14.04 29.39 -23.56
CA ALA A 523 -14.02 27.92 -23.59
C ALA A 523 -14.21 27.27 -22.21
N LEU A 524 -14.10 28.02 -21.11
CA LEU A 524 -14.43 27.56 -19.76
C LEU A 524 -15.81 26.89 -19.72
N ALA A 525 -16.81 27.46 -20.39
CA ALA A 525 -18.18 26.95 -20.45
C ALA A 525 -18.30 25.53 -21.03
N LEU A 526 -17.26 25.06 -21.71
CA LEU A 526 -17.20 23.73 -22.32
C LEU A 526 -16.40 22.72 -21.48
N GLY A 527 -15.97 23.10 -20.27
CA GLY A 527 -15.29 22.24 -19.30
C GLY A 527 -13.88 21.85 -19.71
N VAL A 528 -13.09 22.84 -20.16
CA VAL A 528 -11.68 22.64 -20.57
C VAL A 528 -10.69 22.61 -19.39
N SER A 529 -11.10 23.05 -18.21
CA SER A 529 -10.32 22.94 -16.97
C SER A 529 -10.41 21.53 -16.41
N GLU A 530 -9.32 21.03 -15.83
CA GLU A 530 -9.23 19.66 -15.34
C GLU A 530 -9.59 19.56 -13.85
N SER A 531 -10.12 18.42 -13.44
CA SER A 531 -10.46 18.12 -12.04
C SER A 531 -10.29 16.62 -11.79
N THR A 532 -10.19 16.23 -10.51
CA THR A 532 -10.24 14.82 -10.12
C THR A 532 -11.68 14.36 -9.97
N LEU A 533 -11.92 13.05 -9.98
CA LEU A 533 -13.28 12.53 -9.79
C LEU A 533 -13.82 12.82 -8.39
N ILE A 534 -12.98 12.74 -7.36
CA ILE A 534 -13.40 13.02 -5.99
C ILE A 534 -13.80 14.49 -5.80
N ASP A 535 -13.04 15.43 -6.35
CA ASP A 535 -13.32 16.87 -6.25
C ASP A 535 -14.61 17.23 -7.00
N MET A 536 -14.75 16.73 -8.22
CA MET A 536 -15.95 16.95 -9.02
C MET A 536 -17.21 16.33 -8.39
N THR A 537 -17.07 15.17 -7.74
CA THR A 537 -18.20 14.57 -6.98
C THR A 537 -18.51 15.39 -5.73
N GLY A 538 -17.49 15.97 -5.07
CA GLY A 538 -17.65 16.86 -3.92
C GLY A 538 -18.41 18.12 -4.26
N ALA A 539 -18.06 18.74 -5.40
CA ALA A 539 -18.77 19.91 -5.91
C ALA A 539 -20.26 19.62 -6.20
N TYR A 540 -20.60 18.41 -6.66
CA TYR A 540 -22.01 18.00 -6.84
C TYR A 540 -22.72 17.69 -5.52
N ALA A 541 -22.00 17.23 -4.49
CA ALA A 541 -22.53 17.13 -3.13
C ALA A 541 -22.93 18.50 -2.58
N GLY A 542 -22.19 19.55 -2.94
CA GLY A 542 -22.56 20.93 -2.63
C GLY A 542 -23.85 21.39 -3.30
N ILE A 543 -24.19 20.87 -4.49
CA ILE A 543 -25.49 21.15 -5.12
C ILE A 543 -26.61 20.46 -4.33
N LEU A 544 -26.45 19.17 -4.02
CA LEU A 544 -27.46 18.39 -3.29
C LEU A 544 -27.70 18.92 -1.86
N ASN A 545 -26.67 19.46 -1.20
CA ASN A 545 -26.76 19.92 0.19
C ASN A 545 -27.37 21.32 0.38
N GLY A 546 -27.92 21.92 -0.67
CA GLY A 546 -28.50 23.27 -0.62
C GLY A 546 -27.53 24.40 -0.94
N GLY A 547 -26.40 24.11 -1.60
CA GLY A 547 -25.52 25.12 -2.18
C GLY A 547 -24.27 25.45 -1.37
N SER A 548 -23.84 24.60 -0.43
CA SER A 548 -22.63 24.79 0.39
C SER A 548 -21.47 23.95 -0.10
N SER A 549 -20.24 24.45 0.02
CA SER A 549 -19.04 23.72 -0.37
C SER A 549 -18.87 22.44 0.43
N VAL A 550 -18.22 21.44 -0.15
CA VAL A 550 -17.99 20.14 0.50
C VAL A 550 -16.54 19.75 0.32
N LYS A 551 -15.86 19.45 1.43
CA LYS A 551 -14.55 18.80 1.41
C LYS A 551 -14.73 17.29 1.62
N PRO A 552 -14.50 16.44 0.60
CA PRO A 552 -14.62 14.99 0.74
C PRO A 552 -13.72 14.44 1.84
N TYR A 553 -14.22 13.48 2.63
CA TYR A 553 -13.46 12.89 3.73
C TYR A 553 -13.69 11.39 3.92
N GLY A 554 -12.60 10.71 4.25
CA GLY A 554 -12.53 9.26 4.50
C GLY A 554 -12.35 8.93 5.98
N LEU A 555 -11.67 9.80 6.72
CA LEU A 555 -11.30 9.65 8.13
C LEU A 555 -12.35 10.30 9.04
N THR A 556 -12.92 9.55 9.98
CA THR A 556 -13.81 10.10 11.02
C THR A 556 -13.10 10.23 12.37
N GLU A 557 -12.27 9.25 12.70
CA GLU A 557 -11.59 9.19 13.99
C GLU A 557 -10.27 8.44 13.90
N LEU A 558 -9.25 8.93 14.61
CA LEU A 558 -7.97 8.25 14.77
C LEU A 558 -7.66 8.06 16.26
N ARG A 559 -7.32 6.83 16.66
CA ARG A 559 -6.99 6.46 18.04
C ARG A 559 -5.69 5.65 18.09
N LEU A 560 -4.91 5.79 19.15
CA LEU A 560 -3.86 4.81 19.47
C LEU A 560 -4.52 3.55 20.03
N LYS A 561 -3.98 2.38 19.69
CA LYS A 561 -4.49 1.10 20.15
C LYS A 561 -4.25 0.96 21.65
N GLY A 562 -5.34 0.97 22.42
CA GLY A 562 -5.31 0.91 23.89
C GLY A 562 -5.79 2.20 24.55
N ASP A 563 -5.85 3.30 23.80
CA ASP A 563 -6.43 4.56 24.26
C ASP A 563 -7.92 4.67 23.97
N THR A 564 -8.62 5.36 24.87
CA THR A 564 -10.06 5.62 24.75
C THR A 564 -10.37 6.99 24.16
N GLN A 565 -9.38 7.89 24.08
CA GLN A 565 -9.54 9.22 23.51
C GLN A 565 -9.01 9.28 22.07
N PRO A 566 -9.75 9.93 21.13
CA PRO A 566 -9.23 10.19 19.80
C PRO A 566 -8.12 11.22 19.81
N LEU A 567 -7.12 10.99 18.94
CA LEU A 567 -6.07 11.96 18.64
C LEU A 567 -6.55 13.02 17.64
N PHE A 568 -7.53 12.69 16.80
CA PHE A 568 -8.03 13.54 15.72
C PHE A 568 -9.50 13.23 15.39
N GLY A 569 -10.26 14.25 14.97
CA GLY A 569 -11.66 14.14 14.50
C GLY A 569 -11.79 14.36 12.98
N ALA A 570 -12.98 14.27 12.40
CA ALA A 570 -13.16 14.32 10.93
C ALA A 570 -12.49 15.55 10.27
N GLY A 571 -11.70 15.33 9.20
CA GLY A 571 -10.91 16.34 8.49
C GLY A 571 -11.61 17.03 7.30
N GLY A 572 -12.91 16.84 7.14
CA GLY A 572 -13.74 17.42 6.08
C GLY A 572 -15.20 17.55 6.47
N GLY A 573 -16.07 17.84 5.49
CA GLY A 573 -17.48 18.13 5.74
C GLY A 573 -18.04 19.25 4.87
N ILE A 574 -19.24 19.71 5.25
CA ILE A 574 -19.90 20.91 4.69
C ILE A 574 -19.15 22.17 5.14
N GLY A 575 -18.81 23.02 4.18
CA GLY A 575 -18.16 24.31 4.38
C GLY A 575 -19.12 25.49 4.22
N GLU A 576 -18.62 26.57 3.65
CA GLU A 576 -19.35 27.82 3.45
C GLU A 576 -20.39 27.72 2.32
N ARG A 577 -21.43 28.54 2.41
CA ARG A 577 -22.46 28.62 1.37
C ARG A 577 -21.91 29.32 0.12
N VAL A 578 -22.03 28.66 -1.03
CA VAL A 578 -21.56 29.11 -2.34
C VAL A 578 -22.67 29.77 -3.14
N ILE A 579 -23.86 29.16 -3.17
CA ILE A 579 -25.07 29.71 -3.80
C ILE A 579 -26.24 29.66 -2.82
N SER A 580 -27.29 30.44 -3.09
CA SER A 580 -28.55 30.36 -2.35
C SER A 580 -29.21 28.98 -2.44
N GLU A 581 -29.96 28.64 -1.40
CA GLU A 581 -30.73 27.38 -1.36
C GLU A 581 -31.78 27.34 -2.49
N GLU A 582 -32.38 28.49 -2.82
CA GLU A 582 -33.28 28.65 -3.96
C GLU A 582 -32.59 28.28 -5.28
N ALA A 583 -31.43 28.87 -5.57
CA ALA A 583 -30.65 28.54 -6.77
C ALA A 583 -30.24 27.05 -6.81
N ALA A 584 -29.89 26.45 -5.68
CA ALA A 584 -29.57 25.03 -5.60
C ALA A 584 -30.79 24.15 -5.94
N ARG A 585 -31.96 24.44 -5.37
CA ARG A 585 -33.21 23.71 -5.63
C ARG A 585 -33.65 23.81 -7.09
N GLU A 586 -33.54 25.00 -7.69
CA GLU A 586 -33.83 25.23 -9.11
C GLU A 586 -32.84 24.49 -10.02
N LEU A 587 -31.55 24.48 -9.66
CA LEU A 587 -30.53 23.72 -10.38
C LEU A 587 -30.80 22.22 -10.34
N ILE A 588 -31.20 21.68 -9.18
CA ILE A 588 -31.57 20.27 -9.04
C ILE A 588 -32.76 19.95 -9.95
N TYR A 589 -33.78 20.81 -10.03
CA TYR A 589 -34.90 20.63 -10.96
C TYR A 589 -34.41 20.54 -12.42
N MET A 590 -33.55 21.47 -12.84
CA MET A 590 -32.99 21.45 -14.21
C MET A 590 -32.15 20.18 -14.46
N MET A 591 -31.36 19.74 -13.48
CA MET A 591 -30.55 18.51 -13.56
C MET A 591 -31.40 17.24 -13.53
N HIS A 592 -32.55 17.24 -12.85
CA HIS A 592 -33.52 16.16 -12.91
C HIS A 592 -34.06 15.99 -14.34
N SER A 593 -34.38 17.10 -15.02
CA SER A 593 -34.78 17.07 -16.43
C SER A 593 -33.69 16.53 -17.37
N VAL A 594 -32.39 16.68 -17.06
CA VAL A 594 -31.30 16.05 -17.84
C VAL A 594 -31.43 14.53 -17.85
N VAL A 595 -31.83 13.93 -16.73
CA VAL A 595 -32.00 12.49 -16.60
C VAL A 595 -33.34 12.05 -17.19
N GLU A 596 -34.42 12.77 -16.92
CA GLU A 596 -35.74 12.38 -17.44
C GLU A 596 -35.89 12.62 -18.95
N ASN A 597 -35.50 13.79 -19.42
CA ASN A 597 -35.81 14.25 -20.77
C ASN A 597 -34.56 14.41 -21.64
N GLY A 598 -33.37 14.35 -21.05
CA GLY A 598 -32.15 14.87 -21.66
C GLY A 598 -31.09 13.85 -22.06
N SER A 599 -29.82 14.25 -21.86
CA SER A 599 -28.65 13.44 -22.20
C SER A 599 -28.36 12.31 -21.21
N GLY A 600 -28.93 12.36 -20.00
CA GLY A 600 -28.65 11.44 -18.88
C GLY A 600 -29.61 10.25 -18.77
N ARG A 601 -30.47 9.99 -19.76
CA ARG A 601 -31.60 9.03 -19.65
C ARG A 601 -31.26 7.62 -19.19
N ARG A 602 -30.03 7.15 -19.42
CA ARG A 602 -29.58 5.82 -18.98
C ARG A 602 -29.35 5.72 -17.47
N ALA A 603 -29.27 6.86 -16.78
CA ALA A 603 -29.12 6.93 -15.33
C ALA A 603 -30.45 6.89 -14.57
N ARG A 604 -31.60 6.85 -15.25
CA ARG A 604 -32.90 6.75 -14.57
C ARG A 604 -32.97 5.56 -13.64
N LEU A 605 -33.55 5.73 -12.47
CA LEU A 605 -33.72 4.67 -11.49
C LEU A 605 -35.20 4.51 -11.14
N ASP A 606 -35.72 3.29 -11.25
CA ASP A 606 -37.13 3.04 -10.98
C ASP A 606 -37.48 3.37 -9.52
N GLY A 607 -38.55 4.15 -9.34
CA GLY A 607 -39.04 4.57 -8.03
C GLY A 607 -38.19 5.63 -7.31
N HIS A 608 -37.17 6.18 -7.95
CA HIS A 608 -36.29 7.20 -7.35
C HIS A 608 -36.19 8.43 -8.25
N GLU A 609 -36.22 9.60 -7.62
CA GLU A 609 -35.89 10.85 -8.30
C GLU A 609 -34.37 10.95 -8.46
N VAL A 610 -33.92 11.22 -9.68
CA VAL A 610 -32.49 11.30 -10.02
C VAL A 610 -32.20 12.61 -10.72
N ALA A 611 -31.18 13.32 -10.26
CA ALA A 611 -30.60 14.48 -10.93
C ALA A 611 -29.16 14.19 -11.33
N GLY A 612 -28.71 14.70 -12.47
CA GLY A 612 -27.33 14.47 -12.88
C GLY A 612 -26.93 15.15 -14.17
N LYS A 613 -25.68 14.95 -14.55
CA LYS A 613 -25.10 15.56 -15.75
C LYS A 613 -24.08 14.66 -16.42
N THR A 614 -24.19 14.61 -17.75
CA THR A 614 -23.21 13.97 -18.62
C THR A 614 -22.06 14.93 -18.97
N GLY A 615 -20.83 14.43 -18.93
CA GLY A 615 -19.62 15.08 -19.42
C GLY A 615 -18.98 14.30 -20.56
N THR A 616 -18.58 14.98 -21.63
CA THR A 616 -17.83 14.40 -22.74
C THR A 616 -16.94 15.48 -23.33
N THR A 617 -15.65 15.19 -23.45
CA THR A 617 -14.65 16.09 -24.03
C THR A 617 -14.79 16.13 -25.55
N GLN A 618 -14.41 17.25 -26.19
CA GLN A 618 -14.47 17.36 -27.67
C GLN A 618 -13.56 16.33 -28.37
N SER A 619 -12.44 15.99 -27.74
CA SER A 619 -11.50 14.98 -28.22
C SER A 619 -11.92 13.55 -27.85
N ALA A 620 -13.08 13.37 -27.21
CA ALA A 620 -13.63 12.10 -26.73
C ALA A 620 -12.65 11.28 -25.86
N ARG A 621 -11.74 11.95 -25.13
CA ARG A 621 -10.73 11.28 -24.27
C ARG A 621 -11.33 10.81 -22.96
N ASP A 622 -12.18 11.65 -22.40
CA ASP A 622 -12.82 11.46 -21.11
C ASP A 622 -14.34 11.49 -21.25
N ALA A 623 -15.00 10.55 -20.60
CA ALA A 623 -16.44 10.44 -20.49
C ALA A 623 -16.84 10.36 -19.01
N TRP A 624 -17.78 11.21 -18.62
CA TRP A 624 -18.20 11.38 -17.23
C TRP A 624 -19.70 11.28 -17.09
N PHE A 625 -20.15 10.71 -15.99
CA PHE A 625 -21.49 10.91 -15.49
C PHE A 625 -21.43 11.17 -13.98
N ILE A 626 -22.06 12.25 -13.54
CA ILE A 626 -22.16 12.57 -12.11
C ILE A 626 -23.61 12.89 -11.84
N GLY A 627 -24.17 12.22 -10.84
CA GLY A 627 -25.57 12.36 -10.49
C GLY A 627 -25.83 11.89 -9.07
N PHE A 628 -27.02 12.16 -8.60
CA PHE A 628 -27.41 11.90 -7.23
C PHE A 628 -28.90 11.59 -7.09
N THR A 629 -29.18 10.78 -6.07
CA THR A 629 -30.51 10.61 -5.45
C THR A 629 -30.61 11.56 -4.25
N GLY A 630 -31.70 11.51 -3.49
CA GLY A 630 -31.78 12.21 -2.20
C GLY A 630 -30.76 11.71 -1.16
N ASP A 631 -30.22 10.51 -1.33
CA ASP A 631 -29.33 9.84 -0.36
C ASP A 631 -27.84 10.02 -0.67
N TYR A 632 -27.44 9.85 -1.93
CA TYR A 632 -26.03 9.78 -2.32
C TYR A 632 -25.73 10.48 -3.64
N VAL A 633 -24.53 11.05 -3.70
CA VAL A 633 -23.88 11.54 -4.91
C VAL A 633 -22.89 10.51 -5.41
N THR A 634 -23.01 10.15 -6.69
CA THR A 634 -22.11 9.20 -7.34
C THR A 634 -21.50 9.83 -8.58
N GLY A 635 -20.18 9.82 -8.64
CA GLY A 635 -19.40 10.20 -9.81
C GLY A 635 -18.81 8.97 -10.50
N VAL A 636 -18.86 8.96 -11.83
CA VAL A 636 -18.24 7.95 -12.69
C VAL A 636 -17.41 8.62 -13.77
N TRP A 637 -16.16 8.20 -13.89
CA TRP A 637 -15.26 8.55 -15.00
C TRP A 637 -14.86 7.31 -15.79
N MET A 638 -14.69 7.46 -17.10
CA MET A 638 -14.13 6.45 -17.99
C MET A 638 -13.18 7.09 -19.00
N GLY A 639 -12.04 6.45 -19.26
CA GLY A 639 -11.00 6.93 -20.18
C GLY A 639 -9.83 5.97 -20.34
N TYR A 640 -8.83 6.37 -21.11
CA TYR A 640 -7.54 5.65 -21.21
C TYR A 640 -6.44 6.42 -20.48
N ASP A 641 -5.53 5.71 -19.83
CA ASP A 641 -4.40 6.33 -19.11
C ASP A 641 -3.46 7.11 -20.03
N ASP A 642 -3.30 6.66 -21.27
CA ASP A 642 -2.47 7.30 -22.31
C ASP A 642 -3.16 8.47 -23.03
N ASN A 643 -4.35 8.88 -22.58
CA ASN A 643 -5.14 9.97 -23.15
C ASN A 643 -5.59 9.78 -24.60
N ARG A 644 -5.57 8.55 -25.14
CA ARG A 644 -6.15 8.31 -26.47
C ARG A 644 -7.68 8.43 -26.46
N PRO A 645 -8.31 8.81 -27.58
CA PRO A 645 -9.77 8.92 -27.65
C PRO A 645 -10.50 7.59 -27.40
N LEU A 646 -11.65 7.68 -26.75
CA LEU A 646 -12.66 6.62 -26.66
C LEU A 646 -13.43 6.53 -27.99
N THR A 647 -13.81 5.30 -28.37
CA THR A 647 -14.63 5.05 -29.56
C THR A 647 -16.06 4.71 -29.14
N GLY A 648 -17.01 5.57 -29.49
CA GLY A 648 -18.44 5.32 -29.23
C GLY A 648 -18.87 5.42 -27.75
N VAL A 649 -18.02 5.99 -26.90
CA VAL A 649 -18.33 6.22 -25.47
C VAL A 649 -18.56 7.70 -25.25
N THR A 650 -19.70 8.03 -24.65
CA THR A 650 -20.05 9.38 -24.17
C THR A 650 -20.49 9.28 -22.72
N GLY A 651 -20.58 10.42 -22.02
CA GLY A 651 -21.02 10.47 -20.63
C GLY A 651 -22.42 9.89 -20.41
N GLY A 652 -23.33 10.05 -21.38
CA GLY A 652 -24.69 9.47 -21.35
C GLY A 652 -24.76 8.00 -21.78
N GLY A 653 -23.62 7.39 -22.14
CA GLY A 653 -23.50 5.98 -22.52
C GLY A 653 -23.01 5.13 -21.34
N LEU A 654 -21.82 4.54 -21.47
CA LEU A 654 -21.27 3.61 -20.47
C LEU A 654 -21.11 4.22 -19.06
N PRO A 655 -20.64 5.47 -18.86
CA PRO A 655 -20.57 6.05 -17.52
C PRO A 655 -21.94 6.16 -16.84
N ALA A 656 -22.99 6.54 -17.57
CA ALA A 656 -24.36 6.55 -17.06
C ALA A 656 -24.90 5.13 -16.79
N ASP A 657 -24.57 4.14 -17.63
CA ASP A 657 -24.89 2.72 -17.39
C ASP A 657 -24.21 2.20 -16.11
N ILE A 658 -22.95 2.57 -15.85
CA ILE A 658 -22.23 2.23 -14.61
C ILE A 658 -22.90 2.91 -13.43
N TRP A 659 -23.18 4.20 -13.52
CA TRP A 659 -23.86 4.95 -12.47
C TRP A 659 -25.20 4.31 -12.10
N HIS A 660 -26.01 3.96 -13.11
CA HIS A 660 -27.29 3.30 -12.91
C HIS A 660 -27.12 1.98 -12.16
N GLU A 661 -26.19 1.13 -12.62
CA GLU A 661 -25.96 -0.18 -12.01
C GLU A 661 -25.47 -0.07 -10.57
N VAL A 662 -24.61 0.93 -10.27
CA VAL A 662 -24.17 1.22 -8.90
C VAL A 662 -25.38 1.62 -8.04
N MET A 663 -26.13 2.63 -8.47
CA MET A 663 -27.21 3.19 -7.66
C MET A 663 -28.39 2.22 -7.50
N ALA A 664 -28.71 1.42 -8.52
CA ALA A 664 -29.71 0.37 -8.42
C ALA A 664 -29.38 -0.67 -7.33
N ARG A 665 -28.09 -0.94 -7.09
CA ARG A 665 -27.64 -1.83 -6.01
C ARG A 665 -27.60 -1.11 -4.66
N VAL A 666 -27.09 0.12 -4.64
CA VAL A 666 -26.95 0.92 -3.41
C VAL A 666 -28.31 1.20 -2.78
N GLU A 667 -29.29 1.58 -3.60
CA GLU A 667 -30.67 1.94 -3.19
C GLU A 667 -31.61 0.75 -3.04
N LYS A 668 -31.15 -0.46 -3.38
CA LYS A 668 -31.99 -1.65 -3.29
C LYS A 668 -32.51 -1.87 -1.87
N GLY A 669 -33.83 -1.84 -1.72
CA GLY A 669 -34.52 -2.07 -0.45
C GLY A 669 -34.48 -0.87 0.51
N ARG A 670 -34.11 0.31 0.02
CA ARG A 670 -34.22 1.59 0.74
C ARG A 670 -35.54 2.28 0.38
N GLU A 671 -36.04 3.08 1.32
CA GLU A 671 -37.15 3.99 1.06
C GLU A 671 -36.64 5.18 0.22
N PRO A 672 -37.25 5.48 -0.93
CA PRO A 672 -36.80 6.59 -1.77
C PRO A 672 -36.91 7.94 -1.05
N VAL A 673 -35.80 8.67 -0.97
CA VAL A 673 -35.79 10.06 -0.50
C VAL A 673 -36.00 10.98 -1.72
N PRO A 674 -37.02 11.86 -1.70
CA PRO A 674 -37.25 12.80 -2.80
C PRO A 674 -36.10 13.81 -2.89
N LEU A 675 -35.83 14.29 -4.10
CA LEU A 675 -34.83 15.34 -4.31
C LEU A 675 -35.32 16.65 -3.69
N PRO A 676 -34.43 17.45 -3.07
CA PRO A 676 -34.75 18.79 -2.61
C PRO A 676 -34.77 19.77 -3.79
N MET A 677 -35.59 19.48 -4.81
CA MET A 677 -35.76 20.33 -5.99
C MET A 677 -36.91 21.31 -5.81
N ALA A 678 -36.83 22.45 -6.50
CA ALA A 678 -37.89 23.45 -6.47
C ALA A 678 -39.12 22.97 -7.27
N ASP A 679 -40.32 23.26 -6.77
CA ASP A 679 -41.54 23.11 -7.54
C ASP A 679 -41.64 24.25 -8.57
N PRO A 680 -41.99 23.98 -9.84
CA PRO A 680 -42.12 25.03 -10.85
C PRO A 680 -43.05 26.19 -10.52
N SER A 681 -44.00 26.01 -9.61
CA SER A 681 -44.84 27.10 -9.10
C SER A 681 -44.06 28.16 -8.30
N GLU A 682 -42.89 27.82 -7.74
CA GLU A 682 -42.05 28.71 -6.93
C GLU A 682 -41.51 29.90 -7.74
N TRP A 683 -41.13 29.68 -9.01
CA TRP A 683 -40.63 30.75 -9.90
C TRP A 683 -41.64 31.18 -10.98
N ARG A 684 -42.62 30.34 -11.35
CA ARG A 684 -43.66 30.68 -12.34
C ARG A 684 -44.78 31.58 -11.78
N GLY A 685 -44.86 31.73 -10.46
CA GLY A 685 -45.85 32.58 -9.78
C GLY A 685 -45.36 34.00 -9.47
N GLN A 686 -44.08 34.28 -9.65
CA GLN A 686 -43.51 35.61 -9.42
C GLN A 686 -43.69 36.44 -10.70
N ALA A 687 -44.39 37.57 -10.62
CA ALA A 687 -44.40 38.52 -11.74
C ALA A 687 -42.95 38.90 -12.05
N PRO A 688 -42.48 38.82 -13.31
CA PRO A 688 -41.10 39.13 -13.62
C PRO A 688 -40.81 40.55 -13.15
N ALA A 689 -39.94 40.69 -12.15
CA ALA A 689 -39.37 41.97 -11.74
C ALA A 689 -38.31 42.38 -12.77
N TYR A 690 -38.71 42.50 -14.04
CA TYR A 690 -37.91 43.21 -15.02
C TYR A 690 -38.05 44.71 -14.69
N GLY A 691 -37.17 45.22 -13.84
CA GLY A 691 -36.81 46.63 -13.82
C GLY A 691 -36.02 46.95 -15.09
N GLY A 692 -36.65 46.80 -16.25
CA GLY A 692 -36.03 47.08 -17.53
C GLY A 692 -35.93 48.59 -17.73
N GLU A 693 -34.72 49.14 -17.62
CA GLU A 693 -34.38 50.27 -18.47
C GLU A 693 -34.36 49.76 -19.91
N THR A 694 -35.37 50.16 -20.67
CA THR A 694 -35.37 50.04 -22.12
C THR A 694 -34.22 50.86 -22.68
N TYR A 695 -33.15 50.21 -23.14
CA TYR A 695 -32.19 50.84 -24.04
C TYR A 695 -32.89 51.12 -25.38
N SER A 696 -33.45 52.32 -25.51
CA SER A 696 -33.71 52.90 -26.82
C SER A 696 -32.37 53.31 -27.42
N SER A 697 -32.10 52.83 -28.63
CA SER A 697 -31.00 53.28 -29.47
C SER A 697 -31.07 54.80 -29.67
N GLY A 698 -30.13 55.54 -29.09
CA GLY A 698 -29.96 56.98 -29.30
C GLY A 698 -29.15 57.64 -28.19
N ASP A 699 -28.09 58.34 -28.60
CA ASP A 699 -27.29 59.29 -27.82
C ASP A 699 -26.19 58.75 -26.89
N LEU A 700 -24.97 58.73 -27.44
CA LEU A 700 -23.71 58.80 -26.71
C LEU A 700 -23.55 60.18 -26.04
N PRO A 701 -23.10 60.23 -24.77
CA PRO A 701 -22.35 61.38 -24.29
C PRO A 701 -20.90 60.98 -23.98
N HIS A 702 -19.98 61.65 -24.66
CA HIS A 702 -18.57 61.72 -24.27
C HIS A 702 -18.42 62.30 -22.86
N GLY A 703 -17.74 61.57 -21.96
CA GLY A 703 -17.33 62.07 -20.65
C GLY A 703 -15.98 61.49 -20.26
N THR A 704 -14.92 62.30 -20.41
CA THR A 704 -13.57 62.01 -19.94
C THR A 704 -13.48 62.16 -18.43
N VAL A 705 -12.97 61.15 -17.72
CA VAL A 705 -12.58 61.25 -16.31
C VAL A 705 -11.09 60.97 -16.19
N GLN A 706 -10.36 61.92 -15.59
CA GLN A 706 -8.94 61.81 -15.28
C GLN A 706 -8.70 60.95 -14.02
N PRO A 707 -7.53 60.30 -13.88
CA PRO A 707 -7.22 59.46 -12.73
C PRO A 707 -6.72 60.31 -11.55
N GLY A 708 -7.38 60.16 -10.39
CA GLY A 708 -6.94 60.70 -9.10
C GLY A 708 -6.47 59.58 -8.16
N ASP A 709 -5.42 59.88 -7.41
CA ASP A 709 -4.59 58.96 -6.62
C ASP A 709 -5.34 58.11 -5.57
N VAL A 710 -5.22 56.79 -5.67
CA VAL A 710 -5.48 55.86 -4.56
C VAL A 710 -4.14 55.24 -4.14
N LYS A 711 -3.67 55.60 -2.94
CA LYS A 711 -2.49 54.95 -2.32
C LYS A 711 -2.86 53.55 -1.85
N ILE A 712 -2.31 52.55 -2.51
CA ILE A 712 -2.37 51.13 -2.12
C ILE A 712 -1.35 50.92 -0.99
N GLY A 713 -1.81 50.53 0.21
CA GLY A 713 -0.95 50.06 1.29
C GLY A 713 -0.40 48.65 0.99
N PRO A 714 0.75 48.25 1.56
CA PRO A 714 1.33 46.94 1.28
C PRO A 714 0.43 45.81 1.79
N ALA A 715 0.34 44.74 0.99
CA ALA A 715 -0.40 43.52 1.30
C ALA A 715 0.10 42.87 2.60
N PRO A 716 -0.78 42.34 3.46
CA PRO A 716 -0.36 41.56 4.61
C PRO A 716 0.24 40.22 4.15
N GLU A 717 1.37 39.85 4.75
CA GLU A 717 2.02 38.56 4.51
C GLU A 717 1.11 37.38 4.95
N PRO A 718 1.22 36.21 4.28
CA PRO A 718 0.42 35.05 4.60
C PRO A 718 0.73 34.57 6.02
N ALA A 719 -0.26 34.64 6.90
CA ALA A 719 -0.21 34.02 8.20
C ALA A 719 -0.20 32.49 8.02
N GLY A 720 0.89 31.85 8.46
CA GLY A 720 1.00 30.40 8.51
C GLY A 720 -0.12 29.77 9.33
N ASP A 721 -0.38 28.50 9.02
CA ASP A 721 -1.48 27.68 9.53
C ASP A 721 -1.64 27.79 11.07
N PRO A 722 -2.80 28.25 11.57
CA PRO A 722 -3.09 28.34 13.00
C PRO A 722 -2.93 27.00 13.73
N ILE A 723 -3.13 25.89 13.04
CA ILE A 723 -3.03 24.53 13.58
C ILE A 723 -1.57 24.18 13.88
N GLU A 724 -0.62 24.65 13.06
CA GLU A 724 0.80 24.39 13.24
C GLU A 724 1.38 25.14 14.46
N ARG A 725 0.85 26.33 14.79
CA ARG A 725 1.21 27.07 16.01
C ARG A 725 0.66 26.43 17.28
N VAL A 726 -0.61 26.00 17.25
CA VAL A 726 -1.24 25.36 18.42
C VAL A 726 -0.58 24.02 18.73
N LEU A 727 -0.17 23.24 17.73
CA LEU A 727 0.54 21.98 17.93
C LEU A 727 1.98 22.16 18.44
N ARG A 728 2.70 23.22 18.00
CA ARG A 728 4.04 23.53 18.54
C ARG A 728 4.01 23.98 19.99
N ASP A 729 3.02 24.80 20.38
CA ASP A 729 2.92 25.31 21.75
C ASP A 729 2.47 24.23 22.75
N VAL A 730 1.64 23.27 22.32
CA VAL A 730 1.19 22.16 23.17
C VAL A 730 2.28 21.09 23.35
N LEU A 731 3.11 20.84 22.33
CA LEU A 731 4.15 19.80 22.38
C LEU A 731 5.52 20.33 22.85
N GLY A 732 5.82 21.62 22.69
CA GLY A 732 7.02 22.26 23.22
C GLY A 732 7.09 22.29 24.76
N GLY A 733 5.95 22.12 25.44
CA GLY A 733 5.89 21.97 26.89
C GLY A 733 6.15 20.55 27.42
N LEU A 734 6.05 19.52 26.56
CA LEU A 734 6.17 18.10 26.96
C LEU A 734 7.53 17.49 26.67
N LEU A 735 8.30 18.07 25.74
CA LEU A 735 9.68 17.68 25.43
C LEU A 735 10.58 18.85 25.78
N GLY A 736 10.97 18.96 27.05
CA GLY A 736 11.85 20.02 27.52
C GLY A 736 13.14 20.11 26.70
N ASN A 737 13.39 21.31 26.15
CA ASN A 737 14.59 21.83 25.48
C ASN A 737 15.70 20.84 25.07
#